data_AF-A0A2J6T659-F1
#
_entry.id   AF-A0A2J6T659-F1
#
_cell.length_a   1.000
_cell.length_b   1.000
_cell.length_c   1.000
_cell.angle_alpha   90.00
_cell.angle_beta   90.00
_cell.angle_gamma   90.00
#
_symmetry.space_group_name_H-M   'P 1'
#
loop_
_entity.id
_entity.type
_entity.pdbx_description
1 polymer ?
#
loop_
_entity_poly.entity_id
_entity_poly.type
_entity_poly.pdbx_seq_one_letter_code
_entity_poly.pdbx_strand_id
1 'polypeptide(L)'
;MSHFHQGHNVDDEGAAELIPVGEEDYAQSDDTPAGYEGDGRLMATRDGVLGKPNAELRAIWQQYYMDTSGSGNVLLSDHSLRRGLSGLTAAPVEEVAFTYEKGERLDVYDDKATCIDVAIHYITGADFAEVIRQENEGVMRGAPVKKSPTWKAATAGDLLKEIEATEELEFDFKDMTPHILQQRRNRQGKQAANNGAESKSKVNIKSERVHIVNADSPKQHFDLECLCIELHGNSLMNLIYNFRTLLLEKGTKARRNANEIIQILETMVEDARRLLSWSPIIGRIAHRLAIHKSTYTRYGCDNGKAFWTLATSRGIALTVKHSVSYLSELKASNSKLAFGSIKPKVMQIVVLLLSLLNDSDLKQLENMLEDQYQLKADRKSMELTIMKVLTLSSVGAPLFLSSLLSSFDGGRCDTQKFKEKSQRVIAWDSFVSAITREGWILPGSLIKKRLRDDKTSNTKEQSSWKVKWDEYTDTEIFNHLQYNGEKKEVNDIPPLKLQCKDFEIEEVLADFRDGKKYVVAFKDLEGITLASPGTYQLSDPESGEKKDLRVDTEDQFFELKDLWNSIRKLCVSVSEHAPRGEMQRSWKVGNALTRVKRSMLDGKARPARAPPTCSRIAGRRAKNTTTIETSASGQCQEIAVCWFLEGGKITKAEMLEGVLEDWNTLDKTVKELKSFSVSTRRKVAQGKDRVKGSQAATEETKLLDMLDRELERINQELLKMNEKRRQLSQEPDKDDEPIARVHFPNPVHYKQDMPWLCFRMNLDREGAGLEVWADLYKICEPPRWRASMGEVSIQHLNKRRTLGVVPLDPVPESQRKREITKHDKVLLLGGLVVVINRKERVVNYLKLTSLDIIKDDDESGRSEDESEDEKLNPMIKLL
;
A
#
# COMPACT_ATOMS: atom_id res chain seq x y z
N MET A 1 20.70 -51.36 -29.30
CA MET A 1 20.59 -50.73 -30.63
C MET A 1 21.08 -49.30 -30.49
N SER A 2 22.42 -49.16 -30.48
CA SER A 2 23.29 -48.47 -31.47
C SER A 2 23.60 -47.03 -31.02
N HIS A 3 24.72 -46.81 -30.30
CA HIS A 3 26.03 -46.30 -30.79
C HIS A 3 25.99 -44.79 -31.12
N PHE A 4 26.96 -43.90 -30.86
CA PHE A 4 28.23 -43.84 -30.11
C PHE A 4 28.78 -42.38 -30.31
N HIS A 5 29.65 -41.90 -29.40
CA HIS A 5 30.73 -40.88 -29.53
C HIS A 5 30.45 -39.41 -29.96
N GLN A 6 30.98 -38.35 -29.32
CA GLN A 6 32.33 -37.89 -28.87
C GLN A 6 33.05 -36.95 -29.89
N GLY A 7 33.69 -35.88 -29.36
CA GLY A 7 34.65 -34.97 -30.02
C GLY A 7 34.36 -33.49 -29.68
N HIS A 8 34.99 -32.78 -28.73
CA HIS A 8 36.40 -32.35 -28.49
C HIS A 8 37.02 -31.41 -29.54
N ASN A 9 37.39 -30.19 -29.07
CA ASN A 9 38.56 -29.31 -29.36
C ASN A 9 38.19 -27.93 -28.76
N VAL A 10 38.74 -27.39 -27.67
CA VAL A 10 40.12 -26.98 -27.33
C VAL A 10 40.79 -26.19 -28.45
N ASP A 11 41.02 -24.89 -28.20
CA ASP A 11 42.34 -24.27 -28.36
C ASP A 11 42.47 -23.05 -27.43
N ASP A 12 43.52 -23.13 -26.62
CA ASP A 12 44.19 -22.09 -25.84
C ASP A 12 45.05 -21.22 -26.76
N GLU A 13 45.23 -19.95 -26.43
CA GLU A 13 46.39 -19.07 -26.71
C GLU A 13 45.99 -17.64 -26.29
N GLY A 14 46.70 -16.86 -25.48
CA GLY A 14 47.98 -16.98 -24.79
C GLY A 14 48.32 -15.61 -24.17
N ALA A 15 49.13 -15.63 -23.10
CA ALA A 15 50.19 -14.69 -22.66
C ALA A 15 50.16 -13.20 -23.10
N ALA A 16 50.69 -12.21 -22.38
CA ALA A 16 51.29 -12.00 -21.07
C ALA A 16 51.67 -10.49 -21.05
N GLU A 17 51.83 -9.94 -19.83
CA GLU A 17 52.69 -8.81 -19.41
C GLU A 17 52.96 -7.60 -20.32
N LEU A 18 52.83 -6.39 -19.75
CA LEU A 18 53.94 -5.42 -19.58
C LEU A 18 53.46 -4.14 -18.85
N ILE A 19 54.21 -3.78 -17.80
CA ILE A 19 54.26 -2.47 -17.13
C ILE A 19 55.19 -1.56 -17.97
N PRO A 20 54.99 -0.23 -18.09
CA PRO A 20 55.81 0.70 -17.27
C PRO A 20 55.17 2.07 -16.90
N VAL A 21 55.53 2.51 -15.68
CA VAL A 21 56.11 3.82 -15.28
C VAL A 21 55.32 5.13 -15.45
N GLY A 22 55.31 5.93 -14.38
CA GLY A 22 55.08 7.38 -14.39
C GLY A 22 55.13 8.00 -12.99
N GLU A 23 56.34 8.16 -12.43
CA GLU A 23 56.64 9.07 -11.31
C GLU A 23 56.75 10.53 -11.82
N GLU A 24 56.49 11.49 -10.91
CA GLU A 24 56.98 12.87 -10.78
C GLU A 24 55.85 13.81 -10.29
N ASP A 25 56.05 14.91 -9.56
CA ASP A 25 56.80 15.24 -8.34
C ASP A 25 56.32 16.67 -7.93
N TYR A 26 56.40 17.01 -6.63
CA TYR A 26 56.35 18.36 -5.99
C TYR A 26 55.21 19.39 -6.19
N ALA A 27 54.58 19.79 -5.06
CA ALA A 27 54.57 21.16 -4.47
C ALA A 27 53.47 21.25 -3.38
N GLN A 28 53.78 21.16 -2.08
CA GLN A 28 53.97 22.29 -1.15
C GLN A 28 53.00 23.48 -1.31
N SER A 29 52.09 23.64 -0.34
CA SER A 29 51.98 24.89 0.43
C SER A 29 51.19 24.68 1.71
N ASP A 30 51.77 25.19 2.79
CA ASP A 30 51.30 25.29 4.16
C ASP A 30 49.92 25.95 4.31
N ASP A 31 49.15 25.50 5.31
CA ASP A 31 48.71 26.37 6.41
C ASP A 31 47.92 25.57 7.45
N THR A 32 48.57 25.33 8.59
CA THR A 32 47.89 25.19 9.89
C THR A 32 48.43 26.27 10.81
N PRO A 33 47.59 26.80 11.70
CA PRO A 33 47.96 26.83 13.11
C PRO A 33 46.87 26.12 13.92
N ALA A 34 47.23 25.11 14.71
CA ALA A 34 47.74 25.24 16.09
C ALA A 34 46.62 25.67 17.05
N GLY A 35 46.41 25.09 18.23
CA GLY A 35 46.98 23.99 19.01
C GLY A 35 45.86 23.58 19.98
N TYR A 36 45.92 22.56 20.82
CA TYR A 36 46.95 22.13 21.76
C TYR A 36 46.52 20.70 22.16
N GLU A 37 47.40 19.70 22.07
CA GLU A 37 48.14 19.07 23.20
C GLU A 37 47.24 18.65 24.39
N GLY A 38 47.33 17.45 24.96
CA GLY A 38 48.22 16.31 24.79
C GLY A 38 47.47 15.08 25.37
N ASP A 39 47.63 13.90 24.80
CA ASP A 39 48.76 12.97 25.01
C ASP A 39 48.69 12.26 26.37
N GLY A 40 48.74 10.91 26.37
CA GLY A 40 48.67 10.15 27.62
C GLY A 40 48.18 8.71 27.56
N ARG A 41 48.86 7.89 26.75
CA ARG A 41 49.02 6.42 26.79
C ARG A 41 48.72 5.65 28.10
N LEU A 42 48.08 4.48 27.89
CA LEU A 42 48.45 3.12 28.37
C LEU A 42 48.35 2.71 29.87
N MET A 43 47.54 1.68 30.15
CA MET A 43 47.93 0.33 30.64
C MET A 43 46.82 -0.33 31.45
N ALA A 44 46.61 -1.61 31.18
CA ALA A 44 45.83 -2.52 32.02
C ALA A 44 46.69 -3.02 33.19
N THR A 45 46.09 -3.11 34.38
CA THR A 45 46.56 -4.00 35.45
C THR A 45 45.39 -4.69 36.12
N ARG A 46 45.66 -5.94 36.51
CA ARG A 46 44.80 -6.95 37.10
C ARG A 46 45.03 -6.98 38.63
N ASP A 47 44.02 -7.46 39.35
CA ASP A 47 43.96 -7.87 40.77
C ASP A 47 43.39 -6.89 41.82
N GLY A 48 42.21 -7.28 42.32
CA GLY A 48 41.79 -7.36 43.72
C GLY A 48 41.91 -6.15 44.65
N VAL A 49 40.77 -5.72 45.22
CA VAL A 49 40.49 -5.75 46.67
C VAL A 49 39.06 -5.25 46.93
N LEU A 50 38.34 -6.00 47.76
CA LEU A 50 37.04 -5.67 48.35
C LEU A 50 37.10 -4.34 49.13
N GLY A 51 36.29 -3.36 48.74
CA GLY A 51 36.14 -2.10 49.48
C GLY A 51 34.86 -1.37 49.07
N LYS A 52 33.98 -1.12 50.05
CA LYS A 52 32.66 -0.49 49.90
C LYS A 52 32.74 0.89 49.20
N PRO A 53 31.71 1.29 48.43
CA PRO A 53 31.28 2.68 48.46
C PRO A 53 29.75 2.79 48.61
N ASN A 54 29.30 3.13 49.82
CA ASN A 54 27.93 3.59 50.08
C ASN A 54 27.90 5.00 50.71
N ALA A 55 29.02 5.73 50.57
CA ALA A 55 29.19 7.09 51.06
C ALA A 55 29.05 8.13 49.93
N GLU A 56 29.60 7.87 48.74
CA GLU A 56 29.48 8.77 47.58
C GLU A 56 28.04 8.86 47.05
N LEU A 57 27.28 7.76 47.07
CA LEU A 57 25.85 7.78 46.68
C LEU A 57 24.98 8.58 47.65
N ARG A 58 25.36 8.68 48.93
CA ARG A 58 24.68 9.55 49.91
C ARG A 58 25.04 11.01 49.70
N ALA A 59 26.29 11.32 49.36
CA ALA A 59 26.71 12.68 49.03
C ALA A 59 26.02 13.20 47.77
N ILE A 60 25.90 12.37 46.72
CA ILE A 60 25.22 12.73 45.48
C ILE A 60 23.70 12.90 45.70
N TRP A 61 23.07 12.06 46.53
CA TRP A 61 21.65 12.21 46.87
C TRP A 61 21.34 13.40 47.77
N GLN A 62 22.24 13.73 48.72
CA GLN A 62 22.06 14.92 49.59
C GLN A 62 22.29 16.23 48.83
N GLN A 63 23.15 16.23 47.81
CA GLN A 63 23.35 17.40 46.95
C GLN A 63 22.18 17.62 45.98
N TYR A 64 21.44 16.56 45.62
CA TYR A 64 20.26 16.63 44.75
C TYR A 64 18.99 17.18 45.44
N TYR A 65 18.91 17.09 46.77
CA TYR A 65 17.71 17.47 47.53
C TYR A 65 17.75 18.89 48.13
N MET A 66 18.87 19.60 47.97
CA MET A 66 19.07 20.94 48.53
C MET A 66 19.08 22.07 47.49
N ASP A 67 18.88 21.79 46.20
CA ASP A 67 19.02 22.83 45.16
C ASP A 67 17.92 22.84 44.08
N THR A 68 16.68 22.55 44.47
CA THR A 68 15.51 22.88 43.63
C THR A 68 14.91 24.23 44.05
N SER A 69 15.68 25.29 43.84
CA SER A 69 15.18 26.65 43.67
C SER A 69 16.03 27.36 42.61
N GLY A 70 15.93 26.91 41.36
CA GLY A 70 16.61 27.58 40.26
C GLY A 70 16.57 26.76 38.97
N SER A 71 16.03 27.37 37.92
CA SER A 71 16.04 26.86 36.54
C SER A 71 17.43 26.47 36.04
N GLY A 72 17.58 25.32 35.38
CA GLY A 72 18.79 25.03 34.60
C GLY A 72 18.85 23.60 34.06
N ASN A 73 18.94 23.47 32.74
CA ASN A 73 19.24 22.23 32.02
C ASN A 73 20.57 21.61 32.49
N VAL A 74 20.59 20.31 32.81
CA VAL A 74 21.83 19.55 32.99
C VAL A 74 21.84 18.37 32.01
N LEU A 75 22.78 18.41 31.07
CA LEU A 75 23.09 17.34 30.11
C LEU A 75 23.91 16.24 30.81
N LEU A 76 23.35 15.03 30.89
CA LEU A 76 24.08 13.83 31.32
C LEU A 76 25.02 13.35 30.21
N SER A 77 26.27 13.02 30.55
CA SER A 77 27.25 12.51 29.58
C SER A 77 26.97 11.06 29.17
N ASP A 78 27.11 10.79 27.87
CA ASP A 78 26.67 9.58 27.17
C ASP A 78 27.36 8.28 27.68
N HIS A 79 28.55 8.42 28.29
CA HIS A 79 29.34 7.31 28.79
C HIS A 79 28.81 6.74 30.13
N SER A 80 28.22 7.57 30.99
CA SER A 80 27.67 7.15 32.29
C SER A 80 26.31 6.44 32.13
N LEU A 81 25.53 6.83 31.12
CA LEU A 81 24.27 6.18 30.72
C LEU A 81 24.50 4.76 30.17
N ARG A 82 25.52 4.56 29.33
CA ARG A 82 25.79 3.24 28.70
C ARG A 82 26.27 2.17 29.68
N ARG A 83 27.05 2.54 30.71
CA ARG A 83 27.55 1.60 31.72
C ARG A 83 26.49 1.19 32.75
N GLY A 84 25.53 2.07 33.04
CA GLY A 84 24.37 1.73 33.88
C GLY A 84 23.33 0.85 33.17
N LEU A 85 23.19 0.97 31.85
CA LEU A 85 22.19 0.23 31.06
C LEU A 85 22.64 -1.19 30.66
N SER A 86 23.94 -1.47 30.64
CA SER A 86 24.49 -2.78 30.23
C SER A 86 24.51 -3.83 31.35
N GLY A 87 24.38 -3.42 32.61
CA GLY A 87 24.34 -4.33 33.77
C GLY A 87 22.96 -4.89 34.15
N LEU A 88 21.89 -4.54 33.43
CA LEU A 88 20.49 -4.87 33.77
C LEU A 88 19.78 -5.77 32.74
N THR A 89 20.49 -6.38 31.79
CA THR A 89 19.90 -7.06 30.62
C THR A 89 20.14 -8.56 30.56
N ALA A 90 19.17 -9.34 31.06
CA ALA A 90 18.78 -10.64 30.50
C ALA A 90 17.53 -11.15 31.27
N ALA A 91 16.33 -10.85 30.77
CA ALA A 91 15.07 -11.43 31.26
C ALA A 91 14.19 -11.86 30.07
N PRO A 92 13.44 -12.98 30.20
CA PRO A 92 12.88 -13.73 29.08
C PRO A 92 11.66 -13.05 28.42
N VAL A 93 11.52 -13.28 27.12
CA VAL A 93 10.41 -12.83 26.26
C VAL A 93 9.10 -13.51 26.73
N GLU A 94 7.98 -12.79 26.77
CA GLU A 94 6.66 -13.42 26.98
C GLU A 94 6.34 -14.27 25.75
N GLU A 95 6.57 -15.57 25.88
CA GLU A 95 6.34 -16.56 24.84
C GLU A 95 4.86 -16.92 24.78
N VAL A 96 4.21 -16.59 23.66
CA VAL A 96 2.85 -17.03 23.37
C VAL A 96 2.92 -18.22 22.42
N ALA A 97 2.23 -19.30 22.76
CA ALA A 97 2.18 -20.50 21.95
C ALA A 97 0.73 -20.98 21.78
N PHE A 98 0.37 -21.31 20.54
CA PHE A 98 -0.92 -21.88 20.18
C PHE A 98 -0.72 -23.19 19.42
N THR A 99 -1.62 -24.14 19.65
CA THR A 99 -1.70 -25.39 18.88
C THR A 99 -2.86 -25.28 17.90
N TYR A 100 -2.64 -25.73 16.67
CA TYR A 100 -3.63 -25.77 15.62
C TYR A 100 -3.79 -27.20 15.11
N GLU A 101 -5.01 -27.58 14.76
CA GLU A 101 -5.36 -28.83 14.11
C GLU A 101 -6.32 -28.53 12.96
N LYS A 102 -6.00 -29.01 11.75
CA LYS A 102 -6.75 -28.72 10.53
C LYS A 102 -6.95 -27.21 10.27
N GLY A 103 -5.94 -26.41 10.60
CA GLY A 103 -6.00 -24.95 10.53
C GLY A 103 -6.81 -24.27 11.64
N GLU A 104 -7.53 -25.02 12.49
CA GLU A 104 -8.29 -24.46 13.61
C GLU A 104 -7.47 -24.41 14.90
N ARG A 105 -7.63 -23.34 15.67
CA ARG A 105 -6.94 -23.18 16.96
C ARG A 105 -7.58 -24.08 18.02
N LEU A 106 -6.76 -24.79 18.77
CA LEU A 106 -7.19 -25.56 19.94
C LEU A 106 -7.15 -24.72 21.22
N ASP A 107 -8.04 -25.03 22.17
CA ASP A 107 -8.06 -24.41 23.50
C ASP A 107 -6.88 -24.84 24.37
N VAL A 108 -6.36 -26.04 24.13
CA VAL A 108 -5.28 -26.66 24.91
C VAL A 108 -4.02 -26.74 24.06
N TYR A 109 -2.90 -26.29 24.65
CA TYR A 109 -1.58 -26.43 24.05
C TYR A 109 -1.09 -27.89 24.13
N ASP A 110 -0.72 -28.47 22.99
CA ASP A 110 -0.18 -29.82 22.87
C ASP A 110 1.34 -29.74 22.68
N ASP A 111 2.11 -30.07 23.72
CA ASP A 111 3.57 -30.01 23.71
C ASP A 111 4.23 -30.98 22.72
N LYS A 112 3.50 -32.02 22.26
CA LYS A 112 3.97 -33.01 21.29
C LYS A 112 3.75 -32.60 19.84
N ALA A 113 2.98 -31.54 19.57
CA ALA A 113 2.71 -31.10 18.21
C ALA A 113 3.95 -30.46 17.55
N THR A 114 4.07 -30.65 16.23
CA THR A 114 5.24 -30.19 15.47
C THR A 114 5.28 -28.66 15.44
N CYS A 115 6.36 -28.06 15.91
CA CYS A 115 6.49 -26.61 15.92
C CYS A 115 7.12 -26.09 14.62
N ILE A 116 6.48 -25.09 14.00
CA ILE A 116 6.87 -24.53 12.68
C ILE A 116 7.55 -23.16 12.80
N ASP A 117 8.38 -22.83 11.80
CA ASP A 117 9.05 -21.54 11.62
C ASP A 117 8.34 -20.71 10.55
N VAL A 118 7.90 -19.50 10.90
CA VAL A 118 7.06 -18.67 10.03
C VAL A 118 7.70 -17.30 9.80
N ALA A 119 7.74 -16.87 8.55
CA ALA A 119 8.09 -15.52 8.13
C ALA A 119 6.86 -14.76 7.64
N ILE A 120 6.67 -13.55 8.19
CA ILE A 120 5.61 -12.63 7.79
C ILE A 120 6.27 -11.34 7.29
N HIS A 121 6.09 -11.07 6.01
CA HIS A 121 6.36 -9.76 5.42
C HIS A 121 5.09 -8.94 5.56
N TYR A 122 5.08 -7.97 6.46
CA TYR A 122 3.86 -7.19 6.73
C TYR A 122 4.02 -5.75 6.24
N ILE A 123 3.13 -5.35 5.34
CA ILE A 123 3.05 -4.01 4.78
C ILE A 123 1.75 -3.38 5.31
N THR A 124 1.89 -2.31 6.10
CA THR A 124 0.71 -1.53 6.52
C THR A 124 0.25 -0.66 5.36
N GLY A 125 -1.05 -0.51 5.16
CA GLY A 125 -1.55 0.20 3.99
C GLY A 125 -2.80 1.01 4.18
N ALA A 126 -3.38 1.07 5.38
CA ALA A 126 -4.60 1.83 5.66
C ALA A 126 -4.36 3.32 5.91
N ASP A 127 -3.18 3.73 6.41
CA ASP A 127 -2.87 5.13 6.73
C ASP A 127 -1.86 5.72 5.74
N PHE A 128 -2.27 6.77 5.02
CA PHE A 128 -1.44 7.50 4.06
C PHE A 128 -0.13 8.01 4.67
N ALA A 129 -0.16 8.52 5.90
CA ALA A 129 1.05 9.03 6.57
C ALA A 129 2.05 7.91 6.84
N GLU A 130 1.55 6.76 7.30
CA GLU A 130 2.36 5.57 7.53
C GLU A 130 2.92 5.01 6.21
N VAL A 131 2.14 5.01 5.13
CA VAL A 131 2.63 4.60 3.79
C VAL A 131 3.78 5.51 3.34
N ILE A 132 3.63 6.84 3.47
CA ILE A 132 4.71 7.80 3.15
C ILE A 132 5.95 7.54 4.02
N ARG A 133 5.76 7.29 5.31
CA ARG A 133 6.86 6.99 6.24
C ARG A 133 7.61 5.73 5.79
N GLN A 134 6.89 4.68 5.41
CA GLN A 134 7.47 3.43 4.92
C GLN A 134 8.22 3.62 3.60
N GLU A 135 7.68 4.39 2.67
CA GLU A 135 8.39 4.73 1.43
C GLU A 135 9.69 5.48 1.70
N ASN A 136 9.68 6.48 2.59
CA ASN A 136 10.86 7.26 2.96
C ASN A 136 11.94 6.43 3.68
N GLU A 137 11.54 5.49 4.53
CA GLU A 137 12.46 4.56 5.20
C GLU A 137 12.94 3.43 4.27
N GLY A 138 12.36 3.34 3.08
CA GLY A 138 12.48 2.22 2.18
C GLY A 138 11.62 1.06 2.65
N VAL A 139 10.53 0.81 1.94
CA VAL A 139 9.51 -0.23 2.19
C VAL A 139 10.10 -1.58 2.60
N MET A 140 11.25 -1.92 2.02
CA MET A 140 11.93 -3.20 2.23
C MET A 140 13.24 -3.09 3.04
N ARG A 141 13.67 -1.87 3.37
CA ARG A 141 14.95 -1.56 4.02
C ARG A 141 14.82 -1.06 5.46
N GLY A 142 13.66 -0.52 5.84
CA GLY A 142 13.36 -0.05 7.20
C GLY A 142 13.39 -1.18 8.24
N ALA A 143 13.34 -0.87 9.54
CA ALA A 143 13.21 -1.93 10.54
C ALA A 143 11.82 -2.60 10.42
N PRO A 144 11.70 -3.93 10.51
CA PRO A 144 10.40 -4.59 10.44
C PRO A 144 9.42 -4.03 11.47
N VAL A 145 8.15 -3.90 11.08
CA VAL A 145 7.10 -3.43 11.97
C VAL A 145 7.02 -4.36 13.18
N LYS A 146 7.06 -3.78 14.37
CA LYS A 146 6.97 -4.54 15.61
C LYS A 146 5.50 -4.88 15.89
N LYS A 147 5.19 -6.17 16.00
CA LYS A 147 3.88 -6.67 16.44
C LYS A 147 4.02 -7.50 17.72
N SER A 148 2.92 -7.61 18.45
CA SER A 148 2.87 -8.34 19.72
C SER A 148 3.09 -9.86 19.51
N PRO A 149 3.56 -10.59 20.55
CA PRO A 149 3.65 -12.05 20.50
C PRO A 149 2.33 -12.73 20.12
N THR A 150 1.21 -12.27 20.68
CA THR A 150 -0.13 -12.75 20.36
C THR A 150 -0.47 -12.53 18.90
N TRP A 151 -0.20 -11.34 18.35
CA TRP A 151 -0.44 -11.03 16.94
C TRP A 151 0.34 -11.95 16.02
N LYS A 152 1.62 -12.16 16.33
CA LYS A 152 2.46 -13.07 15.57
C LYS A 152 1.89 -14.49 15.53
N ALA A 153 1.56 -15.04 16.70
CA ALA A 153 1.07 -16.41 16.79
C ALA A 153 -0.33 -16.56 16.15
N ALA A 154 -1.22 -15.59 16.35
CA ALA A 154 -2.57 -15.60 15.79
C ALA A 154 -2.56 -15.44 14.27
N THR A 155 -1.82 -14.45 13.74
CA THR A 155 -1.67 -14.24 12.29
C THR A 155 -1.05 -15.47 11.63
N ALA A 156 0.04 -16.01 12.18
CA ALA A 156 0.66 -17.21 11.63
C ALA A 156 -0.29 -18.43 11.62
N GLY A 157 -1.22 -18.51 12.58
CA GLY A 157 -2.29 -19.49 12.58
C GLY A 157 -3.27 -19.32 11.42
N ASP A 158 -3.69 -18.08 11.14
CA ASP A 158 -4.54 -17.78 9.97
C ASP A 158 -3.86 -18.16 8.64
N LEU A 159 -2.52 -18.12 8.61
CA LEU A 159 -1.75 -18.55 7.45
C LEU A 159 -1.87 -20.06 7.14
N LEU A 160 -2.35 -20.87 8.09
CA LEU A 160 -2.61 -22.30 7.89
C LEU A 160 -3.87 -22.57 7.06
N LYS A 161 -4.70 -21.56 6.80
CA LYS A 161 -5.91 -21.68 5.97
C LYS A 161 -5.71 -20.94 4.65
N GLU A 162 -5.87 -21.60 3.52
CA GLU A 162 -5.90 -20.97 2.20
C GLU A 162 -7.36 -20.69 1.80
N ILE A 163 -7.66 -19.44 1.44
CA ILE A 163 -8.98 -19.08 0.90
C ILE A 163 -8.98 -19.46 -0.58
N GLU A 164 -9.79 -20.47 -0.95
CA GLU A 164 -10.04 -20.86 -2.33
C GLU A 164 -11.44 -20.40 -2.76
N ALA A 165 -11.57 -19.97 -4.01
CA ALA A 165 -12.87 -19.68 -4.61
C ALA A 165 -13.39 -20.95 -5.29
N THR A 166 -14.61 -21.37 -4.98
CA THR A 166 -15.27 -22.50 -5.63
C THR A 166 -15.71 -22.12 -7.05
N GLU A 167 -16.16 -23.08 -7.87
CA GLU A 167 -16.73 -22.80 -9.20
C GLU A 167 -17.99 -21.94 -9.15
N GLU A 168 -18.66 -21.95 -8.00
CA GLU A 168 -19.82 -21.11 -7.66
C GLU A 168 -19.41 -19.75 -7.09
N LEU A 169 -18.09 -19.45 -7.12
CA LEU A 169 -17.49 -18.24 -6.56
C LEU A 169 -17.81 -18.04 -5.07
N GLU A 170 -18.07 -19.12 -4.33
CA GLU A 170 -18.10 -19.11 -2.87
C GLU A 170 -16.68 -19.23 -2.31
N PHE A 171 -16.46 -18.74 -1.09
CA PHE A 171 -15.17 -18.90 -0.42
C PHE A 171 -15.18 -20.16 0.43
N ASP A 172 -14.24 -21.06 0.14
CA ASP A 172 -13.97 -22.21 0.98
C ASP A 172 -12.58 -22.11 1.60
N PHE A 173 -12.41 -22.72 2.77
CA PHE A 173 -11.16 -22.73 3.51
C PHE A 173 -10.47 -24.08 3.36
N LYS A 174 -9.28 -24.05 2.77
CA LYS A 174 -8.44 -25.22 2.63
C LYS A 174 -7.35 -25.24 3.68
N ASP A 175 -7.24 -26.37 4.38
CA ASP A 175 -6.20 -26.59 5.37
C ASP A 175 -4.82 -26.83 4.72
N MET A 176 -3.86 -25.97 5.03
CA MET A 176 -2.47 -26.03 4.57
C MET A 176 -1.54 -26.76 5.53
N THR A 177 -2.03 -27.13 6.72
CA THR A 177 -1.24 -27.84 7.74
C THR A 177 -0.53 -29.10 7.20
N PRO A 178 -1.20 -29.99 6.42
CA PRO A 178 -0.55 -31.20 5.91
C PRO A 178 0.58 -30.89 4.93
N HIS A 179 0.38 -29.89 4.08
CA HIS A 179 1.36 -29.47 3.08
C HIS A 179 2.61 -28.86 3.76
N ILE A 180 2.41 -27.99 4.76
CA ILE A 180 3.50 -27.39 5.53
C ILE A 180 4.30 -28.47 6.29
N LEU A 181 3.60 -29.41 6.94
CA LEU A 181 4.24 -30.54 7.63
C LEU A 181 5.02 -31.43 6.66
N GLN A 182 4.50 -31.67 5.45
CA GLN A 182 5.21 -32.43 4.43
C GLN A 182 6.48 -31.71 3.95
N GLN A 183 6.40 -30.41 3.68
CA GLN A 183 7.56 -29.60 3.29
C GLN A 183 8.65 -29.64 4.37
N ARG A 184 8.26 -29.49 5.65
CA ARG A 184 9.19 -29.57 6.78
C ARG A 184 9.84 -30.96 6.89
N ARG A 185 9.07 -32.03 6.74
CA ARG A 185 9.60 -33.42 6.72
C ARG A 185 10.60 -33.62 5.58
N ASN A 186 10.28 -33.14 4.38
CA ASN A 186 11.17 -33.23 3.22
C ASN A 186 12.51 -32.50 3.47
N ARG A 187 12.49 -31.37 4.19
CA ARG A 187 13.70 -30.62 4.56
C ARG A 187 14.52 -31.27 5.67
N GLN A 188 13.86 -31.87 6.66
CA GLN A 188 14.53 -32.55 7.78
C GLN A 188 15.11 -33.92 7.40
N GLY A 189 14.77 -34.46 6.22
CA GLY A 189 15.30 -35.72 5.71
C GLY A 189 14.85 -36.95 6.52
N LYS A 190 15.48 -38.12 6.25
CA LYS A 190 15.13 -39.42 6.87
C LYS A 190 15.31 -39.48 8.40
N GLN A 191 15.96 -38.49 9.02
CA GLN A 191 16.25 -38.50 10.47
C GLN A 191 15.00 -38.21 11.34
N ALA A 192 13.93 -37.65 10.80
CA ALA A 192 12.67 -37.40 11.53
C ALA A 192 11.63 -38.54 11.42
N ALA A 193 11.87 -39.57 10.59
CA ALA A 193 10.88 -40.62 10.33
C ALA A 193 10.63 -41.58 11.51
N ASN A 194 11.55 -41.63 12.49
CA ASN A 194 11.48 -42.58 13.61
C ASN A 194 10.88 -42.02 14.91
N ASN A 195 10.67 -40.71 15.03
CA ASN A 195 10.13 -40.10 16.25
C ASN A 195 8.74 -39.49 15.99
N GLY A 196 7.69 -40.31 16.14
CA GLY A 196 6.31 -39.84 16.33
C GLY A 196 5.38 -40.02 15.14
N ALA A 197 4.74 -41.20 15.06
CA ALA A 197 3.65 -41.47 14.12
C ALA A 197 2.32 -40.78 14.48
N GLU A 198 2.22 -40.07 15.62
CA GLU A 198 0.93 -39.77 16.28
C GLU A 198 0.44 -38.31 16.24
N SER A 199 1.18 -37.35 15.68
CA SER A 199 0.67 -35.96 15.52
C SER A 199 0.73 -35.50 14.07
N LYS A 200 0.08 -36.25 13.18
CA LYS A 200 0.10 -35.95 11.73
C LYS A 200 -0.75 -34.73 11.34
N SER A 201 -1.62 -34.25 12.23
CA SER A 201 -2.58 -33.17 11.96
C SER A 201 -2.35 -31.89 12.77
N LYS A 202 -1.47 -31.91 13.78
CA LYS A 202 -1.31 -30.76 14.69
C LYS A 202 0.02 -30.04 14.52
N VAL A 203 -0.04 -28.71 14.63
CA VAL A 203 1.13 -27.83 14.59
C VAL A 203 1.11 -26.86 15.77
N ASN A 204 2.31 -26.57 16.27
CA ASN A 204 2.54 -25.55 17.29
C ASN A 204 3.13 -24.29 16.65
N ILE A 205 2.50 -23.16 16.92
CA ILE A 205 3.00 -21.85 16.53
C ILE A 205 3.40 -21.12 17.81
N LYS A 206 4.70 -20.87 17.94
CA LYS A 206 5.28 -20.09 19.03
C LYS A 206 5.69 -18.72 18.51
N SER A 207 5.34 -17.65 19.23
CA SER A 207 5.61 -16.27 18.84
C SER A 207 7.10 -15.97 18.61
N GLU A 208 7.99 -16.70 19.28
CA GLU A 208 9.45 -16.60 19.13
C GLU A 208 9.96 -17.12 17.78
N ARG A 209 9.23 -18.06 17.16
CA ARG A 209 9.53 -18.66 15.85
C ARG A 209 8.76 -18.01 14.70
N VAL A 210 8.00 -16.96 15.01
CA VAL A 210 7.33 -16.12 14.02
C VAL A 210 8.13 -14.83 13.87
N HIS A 211 8.74 -14.70 12.70
CA HIS A 211 9.62 -13.60 12.36
C HIS A 211 8.88 -12.63 11.45
N ILE A 212 8.79 -11.37 11.88
CA ILE A 212 8.36 -10.30 10.96
C ILE A 212 9.63 -9.86 10.25
N VAL A 213 9.67 -10.14 8.96
CA VAL A 213 10.84 -9.99 8.11
C VAL A 213 10.55 -8.95 7.04
N ASN A 214 11.60 -8.27 6.60
CA ASN A 214 11.53 -7.54 5.35
C ASN A 214 12.02 -8.43 4.23
N ALA A 215 11.65 -8.12 2.99
CA ALA A 215 12.04 -8.90 1.83
C ALA A 215 13.56 -8.89 1.55
N ASP A 216 14.33 -8.09 2.31
CA ASP A 216 15.78 -7.97 2.25
C ASP A 216 16.47 -8.76 3.36
N SER A 217 15.70 -9.41 4.25
CA SER A 217 16.26 -10.23 5.31
C SER A 217 17.07 -11.37 4.71
N PRO A 218 18.23 -11.74 5.29
CA PRO A 218 19.02 -12.86 4.81
C PRO A 218 18.13 -14.10 4.68
N LYS A 219 18.32 -14.87 3.61
CA LYS A 219 17.52 -16.07 3.28
C LYS A 219 17.64 -17.12 4.38
N GLN A 220 16.86 -16.97 5.42
CA GLN A 220 16.58 -18.00 6.40
C GLN A 220 15.46 -18.87 5.82
N HIS A 221 15.58 -20.19 5.98
CA HIS A 221 14.54 -21.10 5.52
C HIS A 221 13.41 -21.15 6.55
N PHE A 222 12.26 -20.62 6.19
CA PHE A 222 11.02 -20.71 6.97
C PHE A 222 10.12 -21.81 6.39
N ASP A 223 9.36 -22.52 7.22
CA ASP A 223 8.38 -23.50 6.75
C ASP A 223 7.23 -22.81 6.01
N LEU A 224 6.92 -21.58 6.40
CA LEU A 224 5.89 -20.76 5.80
C LEU A 224 6.39 -19.32 5.67
N GLU A 225 6.23 -18.73 4.50
CA GLU A 225 6.61 -17.36 4.22
C GLU A 225 5.46 -16.65 3.49
N CYS A 226 4.93 -15.56 4.05
CA CYS A 226 3.79 -14.86 3.48
C CYS A 226 4.01 -13.35 3.47
N LEU A 227 3.53 -12.71 2.40
CA LEU A 227 3.34 -11.27 2.30
C LEU A 227 1.91 -10.92 2.71
N CYS A 228 1.75 -10.13 3.76
CA CYS A 228 0.49 -9.63 4.26
C CYS A 228 0.41 -8.12 3.98
N ILE A 229 -0.53 -7.73 3.12
CA ILE A 229 -0.76 -6.33 2.74
C ILE A 229 -2.08 -5.89 3.37
N GLU A 230 -1.98 -4.90 4.24
CA GLU A 230 -3.14 -4.30 4.88
C GLU A 230 -3.88 -3.37 3.92
N LEU A 231 -5.15 -3.65 3.69
CA LEU A 231 -6.06 -2.92 2.81
C LEU A 231 -7.35 -2.56 3.56
N HIS A 232 -8.12 -1.65 3.00
CA HIS A 232 -9.48 -1.37 3.45
C HIS A 232 -10.42 -2.54 3.10
N GLY A 233 -10.87 -3.26 4.13
CA GLY A 233 -11.56 -4.53 3.95
C GLY A 233 -12.88 -4.44 3.19
N ASN A 234 -13.75 -3.49 3.53
CA ASN A 234 -15.06 -3.35 2.89
C ASN A 234 -14.95 -3.04 1.41
N SER A 235 -13.99 -2.20 1.00
CA SER A 235 -13.83 -1.81 -0.41
C SER A 235 -13.34 -2.97 -1.27
N LEU A 236 -12.39 -3.76 -0.74
CA LEU A 236 -11.93 -4.97 -1.42
C LEU A 236 -13.05 -6.01 -1.53
N MET A 237 -13.80 -6.23 -0.45
CA MET A 237 -14.89 -7.20 -0.43
C MET A 237 -16.04 -6.79 -1.36
N ASN A 238 -16.43 -5.51 -1.36
CA ASN A 238 -17.44 -4.98 -2.28
C ASN A 238 -17.01 -5.15 -3.73
N LEU A 239 -15.75 -4.83 -4.06
CA LEU A 239 -15.20 -5.00 -5.40
C LEU A 239 -15.26 -6.47 -5.85
N ILE A 240 -14.79 -7.40 -5.00
CA ILE A 240 -14.81 -8.84 -5.30
C ILE A 240 -16.25 -9.36 -5.40
N TYR A 241 -17.14 -8.97 -4.48
CA TYR A 241 -18.52 -9.42 -4.44
C TYR A 241 -19.33 -8.91 -5.64
N ASN A 242 -19.20 -7.63 -5.99
CA ASN A 242 -19.86 -7.03 -7.15
C ASN A 242 -19.34 -7.67 -8.44
N PHE A 243 -18.03 -7.95 -8.53
CA PHE A 243 -17.50 -8.68 -9.67
C PHE A 243 -18.08 -10.09 -9.77
N ARG A 244 -18.12 -10.83 -8.66
CA ARG A 244 -18.70 -12.19 -8.63
C ARG A 244 -20.19 -12.19 -8.98
N THR A 245 -20.95 -11.23 -8.48
CA THR A 245 -22.37 -11.06 -8.81
C THR A 245 -22.53 -10.87 -10.32
N LEU A 246 -21.65 -10.10 -10.96
CA LEU A 246 -21.63 -9.94 -12.41
C LEU A 246 -21.30 -11.28 -13.13
N LEU A 247 -20.42 -12.10 -12.55
CA LEU A 247 -19.97 -13.37 -13.15
C LEU A 247 -20.94 -14.56 -12.96
N LEU A 248 -21.71 -14.59 -11.86
CA LEU A 248 -22.58 -15.71 -11.49
C LEU A 248 -23.92 -15.73 -12.22
N GLU A 249 -24.30 -14.64 -12.87
CA GLU A 249 -25.53 -14.58 -13.66
C GLU A 249 -25.39 -15.37 -14.96
N LYS A 250 -25.50 -16.70 -14.88
CA LYS A 250 -25.53 -17.60 -16.04
C LYS A 250 -26.97 -17.79 -16.54
N GLY A 251 -27.14 -17.84 -17.87
CA GLY A 251 -28.34 -18.38 -18.55
C GLY A 251 -29.44 -17.39 -18.92
N THR A 252 -30.64 -17.90 -19.25
CA THR A 252 -31.77 -17.13 -19.84
C THR A 252 -32.42 -16.09 -18.92
N LYS A 253 -32.05 -16.07 -17.62
CA LYS A 253 -32.37 -14.98 -16.68
C LYS A 253 -31.35 -13.83 -16.70
N ALA A 254 -30.19 -14.01 -17.34
CA ALA A 254 -29.09 -13.06 -17.44
C ALA A 254 -29.25 -12.04 -18.60
N ARG A 255 -30.49 -11.67 -18.95
CA ARG A 255 -30.72 -10.52 -19.84
C ARG A 255 -30.86 -9.25 -19.00
N ARG A 256 -29.87 -8.96 -18.14
CA ARG A 256 -29.71 -7.58 -17.69
C ARG A 256 -29.55 -6.71 -18.93
N ASN A 257 -30.27 -5.60 -18.97
CA ASN A 257 -30.09 -4.65 -20.07
C ASN A 257 -28.62 -4.17 -20.06
N ALA A 258 -28.03 -3.89 -21.21
CA ALA A 258 -26.67 -3.36 -21.30
C ALA A 258 -26.47 -2.15 -20.37
N ASN A 259 -27.51 -1.33 -20.19
CA ASN A 259 -27.52 -0.20 -19.26
C ASN A 259 -27.35 -0.62 -17.78
N GLU A 260 -27.98 -1.72 -17.35
CA GLU A 260 -27.84 -2.23 -15.98
C GLU A 260 -26.44 -2.78 -15.74
N ILE A 261 -25.86 -3.48 -16.73
CA ILE A 261 -24.48 -3.96 -16.67
C ILE A 261 -23.50 -2.78 -16.58
N ILE A 262 -23.71 -1.74 -17.40
CA ILE A 262 -22.90 -0.52 -17.34
C ILE A 262 -22.99 0.14 -15.97
N GLN A 263 -24.17 0.19 -15.35
CA GLN A 263 -24.33 0.74 -14.00
C GLN A 263 -23.56 -0.07 -12.95
N ILE A 264 -23.62 -1.41 -12.99
CA ILE A 264 -22.82 -2.26 -12.09
C ILE A 264 -21.32 -1.99 -12.28
N LEU A 265 -20.86 -1.93 -13.53
CA LEU A 265 -19.46 -1.67 -13.83
C LEU A 265 -19.02 -0.27 -13.38
N GLU A 266 -19.90 0.73 -13.44
CA GLU A 266 -19.63 2.05 -12.87
C GLU A 266 -19.50 1.99 -11.35
N THR A 267 -20.37 1.24 -10.67
CA THR A 267 -20.24 0.99 -9.23
C THR A 267 -18.93 0.28 -8.91
N MET A 268 -18.54 -0.72 -9.69
CA MET A 268 -17.28 -1.42 -9.46
C MET A 268 -16.04 -0.57 -9.73
N VAL A 269 -16.07 0.27 -10.77
CA VAL A 269 -15.01 1.26 -11.04
C VAL A 269 -14.91 2.24 -9.87
N GLU A 270 -16.05 2.61 -9.26
CA GLU A 270 -16.06 3.43 -8.07
C GLU A 270 -15.50 2.72 -6.84
N ASP A 271 -15.86 1.46 -6.60
CA ASP A 271 -15.30 0.64 -5.54
C ASP A 271 -13.78 0.46 -5.71
N ALA A 272 -13.31 0.34 -6.95
CA ALA A 272 -11.89 0.31 -7.29
C ALA A 272 -11.20 1.64 -6.96
N ARG A 273 -11.81 2.79 -7.27
CA ARG A 273 -11.28 4.10 -6.87
C ARG A 273 -11.22 4.24 -5.35
N ARG A 274 -12.30 3.88 -4.65
CA ARG A 274 -12.36 3.88 -3.17
C ARG A 274 -11.25 3.01 -2.58
N LEU A 275 -11.07 1.80 -3.11
CA LEU A 275 -10.01 0.90 -2.66
C LEU A 275 -8.62 1.54 -2.81
N LEU A 276 -8.35 2.21 -3.94
CA LEU A 276 -7.08 2.87 -4.19
C LEU A 276 -6.86 4.11 -3.31
N SER A 277 -7.92 4.89 -3.04
CA SER A 277 -7.85 6.04 -2.13
C SER A 277 -7.69 5.63 -0.67
N TRP A 278 -8.39 4.58 -0.23
CA TRP A 278 -8.40 4.12 1.16
C TRP A 278 -7.32 3.10 1.49
N SER A 279 -6.69 2.54 0.46
CA SER A 279 -5.50 1.72 0.60
C SER A 279 -4.39 2.31 -0.26
N PRO A 280 -3.81 3.48 0.14
CA PRO A 280 -2.80 4.17 -0.66
C PRO A 280 -1.65 3.27 -1.08
N ILE A 281 -1.37 2.23 -0.30
CA ILE A 281 -0.36 1.21 -0.58
C ILE A 281 -0.47 0.57 -1.96
N ILE A 282 -1.69 0.36 -2.47
CA ILE A 282 -1.92 -0.22 -3.80
C ILE A 282 -1.51 0.78 -4.88
N GLY A 283 -1.74 2.07 -4.64
CA GLY A 283 -1.35 3.18 -5.50
C GLY A 283 0.13 3.56 -5.42
N ARG A 284 0.98 2.78 -4.72
CA ARG A 284 2.43 3.07 -4.60
C ARG A 284 3.28 2.12 -5.42
N ILE A 285 4.14 2.68 -6.27
CA ILE A 285 5.03 1.89 -7.13
C ILE A 285 6.13 1.16 -6.33
N ALA A 286 6.50 1.65 -5.15
CA ALA A 286 7.58 1.08 -4.33
C ALA A 286 7.26 -0.34 -3.82
N HIS A 287 5.99 -0.71 -3.71
CA HIS A 287 5.55 -2.00 -3.15
C HIS A 287 5.38 -3.10 -4.20
N ARG A 288 5.35 -2.75 -5.49
CA ARG A 288 5.17 -3.69 -6.61
C ARG A 288 6.14 -4.86 -6.52
N LEU A 289 7.43 -4.57 -6.36
CA LEU A 289 8.45 -5.61 -6.25
C LEU A 289 8.23 -6.60 -5.09
N ALA A 290 7.60 -6.16 -4.00
CA ALA A 290 7.22 -7.03 -2.89
C ALA A 290 6.23 -8.09 -3.34
N ILE A 291 5.19 -7.65 -4.04
CA ILE A 291 4.15 -8.50 -4.61
C ILE A 291 4.76 -9.46 -5.63
N HIS A 292 5.71 -9.00 -6.46
CA HIS A 292 6.32 -9.84 -7.49
C HIS A 292 7.05 -11.04 -6.88
N LYS A 293 7.86 -10.76 -5.86
CA LYS A 293 8.79 -11.73 -5.24
C LYS A 293 8.17 -12.58 -4.15
N SER A 294 6.95 -12.28 -3.71
CA SER A 294 6.30 -13.06 -2.66
C SER A 294 5.91 -14.45 -3.18
N THR A 295 6.02 -15.44 -2.30
CA THR A 295 5.54 -16.81 -2.59
C THR A 295 4.04 -16.93 -2.33
N TYR A 296 3.59 -16.36 -1.20
CA TYR A 296 2.18 -16.28 -0.83
C TYR A 296 1.85 -14.82 -0.53
N THR A 297 0.78 -14.31 -1.12
CA THR A 297 0.30 -12.95 -0.86
C THR A 297 -1.12 -12.98 -0.31
N ARG A 298 -1.33 -12.25 0.77
CA ARG A 298 -2.60 -12.09 1.45
C ARG A 298 -2.93 -10.62 1.59
N TYR A 299 -4.20 -10.33 1.32
CA TYR A 299 -4.81 -9.01 1.37
C TYR A 299 -5.87 -9.05 2.46
N GLY A 300 -5.83 -8.10 3.38
CA GLY A 300 -6.60 -8.20 4.61
C GLY A 300 -6.58 -6.94 5.45
N CYS A 301 -7.19 -6.99 6.63
CA CYS A 301 -7.17 -5.89 7.61
C CYS A 301 -6.40 -6.30 8.86
N ASP A 302 -5.74 -5.34 9.52
CA ASP A 302 -5.17 -5.54 10.85
C ASP A 302 -6.14 -5.03 11.91
N ASN A 303 -6.71 -5.93 12.70
CA ASN A 303 -7.60 -5.57 13.82
C ASN A 303 -6.82 -5.31 15.13
N GLY A 304 -5.48 -5.26 15.06
CA GLY A 304 -4.58 -5.08 16.19
C GLY A 304 -4.26 -6.36 16.96
N LYS A 305 -5.08 -7.41 16.84
CA LYS A 305 -4.85 -8.74 17.43
C LYS A 305 -4.25 -9.72 16.44
N ALA A 306 -4.63 -9.63 15.18
CA ALA A 306 -4.16 -10.46 14.10
C ALA A 306 -4.41 -9.75 12.77
N PHE A 307 -3.67 -10.17 11.74
CA PHE A 307 -4.03 -9.86 10.37
C PHE A 307 -5.11 -10.83 9.92
N TRP A 308 -6.28 -10.30 9.55
CA TRP A 308 -7.38 -11.10 9.03
C TRP A 308 -7.32 -11.11 7.50
N THR A 309 -7.12 -12.29 6.93
CA THR A 309 -7.11 -12.49 5.49
C THR A 309 -8.51 -12.36 4.90
N LEU A 310 -8.68 -11.46 3.92
CA LEU A 310 -9.92 -11.29 3.16
C LEU A 310 -9.81 -11.90 1.76
N ALA A 311 -8.65 -11.75 1.12
CA ALA A 311 -8.37 -12.33 -0.18
C ALA A 311 -6.91 -12.81 -0.27
N THR A 312 -6.68 -13.78 -1.14
CA THR A 312 -5.34 -14.28 -1.49
C THR A 312 -5.05 -13.97 -2.96
N SER A 313 -3.79 -13.81 -3.33
CA SER A 313 -3.38 -13.66 -4.75
C SER A 313 -3.96 -14.79 -5.61
N ARG A 314 -3.92 -16.03 -5.11
CA ARG A 314 -4.55 -17.19 -5.79
C ARG A 314 -6.07 -17.07 -5.92
N GLY A 315 -6.79 -16.65 -4.87
CA GLY A 315 -8.23 -16.44 -4.93
C GLY A 315 -8.64 -15.34 -5.91
N ILE A 316 -7.82 -14.29 -6.03
CA ILE A 316 -7.97 -13.25 -7.04
C ILE A 316 -7.72 -13.83 -8.45
N ALA A 317 -6.66 -14.61 -8.62
CA ALA A 317 -6.33 -15.26 -9.90
C ALA A 317 -7.46 -16.17 -10.39
N LEU A 318 -8.10 -16.93 -9.49
CA LEU A 318 -9.29 -17.73 -9.80
C LEU A 318 -10.47 -16.84 -10.21
N THR A 319 -10.71 -15.74 -9.51
CA THR A 319 -11.80 -14.80 -9.86
C THR A 319 -11.58 -14.22 -11.27
N VAL A 320 -10.35 -13.84 -11.62
CA VAL A 320 -9.99 -13.42 -12.99
C VAL A 320 -10.25 -14.55 -13.99
N LYS A 321 -9.86 -15.79 -13.66
CA LYS A 321 -10.11 -16.97 -14.52
C LYS A 321 -11.59 -17.16 -14.85
N HIS A 322 -12.47 -17.01 -13.87
CA HIS A 322 -13.91 -17.15 -14.09
C HIS A 322 -14.50 -16.02 -14.96
N SER A 323 -13.85 -14.85 -15.00
CA SER A 323 -14.34 -13.73 -15.82
C SER A 323 -14.17 -13.92 -17.33
N VAL A 324 -13.39 -14.91 -17.76
CA VAL A 324 -13.27 -15.31 -19.19
C VAL A 324 -14.62 -15.74 -19.75
N SER A 325 -15.32 -16.63 -19.05
CA SER A 325 -16.60 -17.17 -19.53
C SER A 325 -17.60 -16.05 -19.78
N TYR A 326 -17.63 -15.05 -18.89
CA TYR A 326 -18.45 -13.86 -19.03
C TYR A 326 -18.10 -13.03 -20.28
N LEU A 327 -16.80 -12.79 -20.53
CA LEU A 327 -16.37 -12.07 -21.74
C LEU A 327 -16.68 -12.84 -23.03
N SER A 328 -16.53 -14.17 -23.02
CA SER A 328 -16.88 -15.02 -24.17
C SER A 328 -18.38 -14.96 -24.47
N GLU A 329 -19.24 -15.01 -23.44
CA GLU A 329 -20.69 -14.87 -23.58
C GLU A 329 -21.09 -13.49 -24.09
N LEU A 330 -20.48 -12.42 -23.55
CA LEU A 330 -20.69 -11.06 -24.03
C LEU A 330 -20.31 -10.93 -25.51
N LYS A 331 -19.20 -11.53 -25.94
CA LYS A 331 -18.78 -11.53 -27.36
C LYS A 331 -19.78 -12.25 -28.25
N ALA A 332 -20.40 -13.33 -27.77
CA ALA A 332 -21.39 -14.12 -28.51
C ALA A 332 -22.77 -13.43 -28.63
N SER A 333 -23.08 -12.48 -27.74
CA SER A 333 -24.40 -11.82 -27.68
C SER A 333 -24.73 -10.86 -28.84
N ASN A 334 -23.86 -10.72 -29.86
CA ASN A 334 -24.02 -9.93 -31.10
C ASN A 334 -24.32 -8.42 -30.94
N SER A 335 -24.43 -7.87 -29.74
CA SER A 335 -24.50 -6.42 -29.52
C SER A 335 -23.10 -5.82 -29.50
N LYS A 336 -22.54 -5.55 -30.70
CA LYS A 336 -21.20 -4.93 -30.84
C LYS A 336 -21.06 -3.63 -30.03
N LEU A 337 -22.13 -2.82 -29.99
CA LEU A 337 -22.18 -1.57 -29.21
C LEU A 337 -22.13 -1.82 -27.70
N ALA A 338 -22.86 -2.81 -27.17
CA ALA A 338 -22.79 -3.15 -25.75
C ALA A 338 -21.42 -3.73 -25.39
N PHE A 339 -20.88 -4.64 -26.21
CA PHE A 339 -19.56 -5.23 -26.01
C PHE A 339 -18.44 -4.18 -25.95
N GLY A 340 -18.45 -3.21 -26.88
CA GLY A 340 -17.47 -2.11 -26.92
C GLY A 340 -17.53 -1.17 -25.71
N SER A 341 -18.69 -1.04 -25.07
CA SER A 341 -18.85 -0.22 -23.85
C SER A 341 -18.51 -0.96 -22.55
N ILE A 342 -18.78 -2.26 -22.51
CA ILE A 342 -18.64 -3.12 -21.33
C ILE A 342 -17.21 -3.64 -21.19
N LYS A 343 -16.61 -4.14 -22.29
CA LYS A 343 -15.28 -4.77 -22.28
C LYS A 343 -14.21 -3.86 -21.66
N PRO A 344 -14.04 -2.58 -22.05
CA PRO A 344 -12.97 -1.75 -21.50
C PRO A 344 -13.07 -1.56 -19.98
N LYS A 345 -14.29 -1.39 -19.44
CA LYS A 345 -14.51 -1.28 -17.98
C LYS A 345 -14.19 -2.59 -17.25
N VAL A 346 -14.60 -3.73 -17.80
CA VAL A 346 -14.20 -5.05 -17.27
C VAL A 346 -12.68 -5.19 -17.27
N MET A 347 -12.01 -4.79 -18.36
CA MET A 347 -10.56 -4.85 -18.46
C MET A 347 -9.86 -3.97 -17.42
N GLN A 348 -10.38 -2.79 -17.08
CA GLN A 348 -9.83 -1.96 -16.00
C GLN A 348 -9.82 -2.69 -14.66
N ILE A 349 -10.92 -3.35 -14.32
CA ILE A 349 -11.04 -4.13 -13.09
C ILE A 349 -10.10 -5.34 -13.15
N VAL A 350 -10.03 -6.05 -14.27
CA VAL A 350 -9.10 -7.17 -14.46
C VAL A 350 -7.66 -6.71 -14.27
N VAL A 351 -7.24 -5.59 -14.84
CA VAL A 351 -5.87 -5.07 -14.68
C VAL A 351 -5.60 -4.66 -13.22
N LEU A 352 -6.56 -4.06 -12.52
CA LEU A 352 -6.45 -3.80 -11.08
C LEU A 352 -6.23 -5.10 -10.29
N LEU A 353 -7.01 -6.15 -10.58
CA LEU A 353 -6.88 -7.45 -9.91
C LEU A 353 -5.55 -8.15 -10.25
N LEU A 354 -5.10 -8.09 -11.51
CA LEU A 354 -3.79 -8.60 -11.94
C LEU A 354 -2.63 -7.87 -11.24
N SER A 355 -2.83 -6.60 -10.89
CA SER A 355 -1.86 -5.84 -10.10
C SER A 355 -1.62 -6.45 -8.71
N LEU A 356 -2.56 -7.23 -8.18
CA LEU A 356 -2.47 -7.89 -6.88
C LEU A 356 -1.86 -9.32 -6.96
N LEU A 357 -1.32 -9.71 -8.12
CA LEU A 357 -0.77 -11.05 -8.31
C LEU A 357 0.76 -11.08 -8.21
N ASN A 358 1.26 -12.10 -7.50
CA ASN A 358 2.68 -12.47 -7.54
C ASN A 358 3.05 -13.17 -8.86
N ASP A 359 4.35 -13.36 -9.10
CA ASP A 359 4.84 -13.92 -10.37
C ASP A 359 4.34 -15.37 -10.61
N SER A 360 4.21 -16.17 -9.55
CA SER A 360 3.76 -17.57 -9.63
C SER A 360 2.29 -17.67 -10.02
N ASP A 361 1.44 -16.82 -9.44
CA ASP A 361 0.01 -16.79 -9.70
C ASP A 361 -0.31 -16.15 -11.05
N LEU A 362 0.43 -15.11 -11.44
CA LEU A 362 0.30 -14.51 -12.78
C LEU A 362 0.64 -15.54 -13.88
N LYS A 363 1.71 -16.33 -13.68
CA LYS A 363 2.12 -17.36 -14.64
C LYS A 363 1.06 -18.45 -14.84
N GLN A 364 0.27 -18.77 -13.81
CA GLN A 364 -0.85 -19.72 -13.96
C GLN A 364 -1.97 -19.20 -14.88
N LEU A 365 -2.02 -17.89 -15.13
CA LEU A 365 -3.00 -17.25 -16.01
C LEU A 365 -2.45 -17.00 -17.43
N GLU A 366 -1.20 -17.36 -17.72
CA GLU A 366 -0.48 -17.01 -18.96
C GLU A 366 -1.29 -17.29 -20.23
N ASN A 367 -1.62 -18.57 -20.49
CA ASN A 367 -2.39 -18.97 -21.67
C ASN A 367 -3.74 -18.25 -21.77
N MET A 368 -4.40 -18.06 -20.63
CA MET A 368 -5.72 -17.42 -20.59
C MET A 368 -5.65 -15.93 -20.91
N LEU A 369 -4.66 -15.22 -20.36
CA LEU A 369 -4.43 -13.80 -20.64
C LEU A 369 -4.11 -13.60 -22.12
N GLU A 370 -3.28 -14.46 -22.69
CA GLU A 370 -2.89 -14.34 -24.10
C GLU A 370 -4.01 -14.76 -25.06
N ASP A 371 -4.75 -15.83 -24.78
CA ASP A 371 -5.77 -16.35 -25.69
C ASP A 371 -7.10 -15.59 -25.59
N GLN A 372 -7.53 -15.24 -24.38
CA GLN A 372 -8.89 -14.74 -24.12
C GLN A 372 -8.92 -13.22 -24.00
N TYR A 373 -7.97 -12.66 -23.25
CA TYR A 373 -7.88 -11.21 -23.04
C TYR A 373 -7.02 -10.51 -24.08
N GLN A 374 -6.22 -11.28 -24.82
CA GLN A 374 -5.21 -10.77 -25.74
C GLN A 374 -4.27 -9.77 -25.04
N LEU A 375 -3.82 -10.14 -23.85
CA LEU A 375 -2.80 -9.45 -23.08
C LEU A 375 -1.55 -10.31 -23.01
N LYS A 376 -0.39 -9.72 -23.29
CA LYS A 376 0.90 -10.40 -23.14
C LYS A 376 1.16 -10.65 -21.66
N ALA A 377 1.31 -11.91 -21.27
CA ALA A 377 1.26 -12.30 -19.86
C ALA A 377 2.62 -12.21 -19.14
N ASP A 378 3.70 -11.95 -19.88
CA ASP A 378 5.01 -11.73 -19.27
C ASP A 378 4.99 -10.55 -18.30
N ARG A 379 5.78 -10.66 -17.22
CA ARG A 379 5.76 -9.68 -16.14
C ARG A 379 6.08 -8.26 -16.61
N LYS A 380 6.98 -8.07 -17.57
CA LYS A 380 7.37 -6.74 -18.05
C LYS A 380 6.19 -6.05 -18.75
N SER A 381 5.54 -6.78 -19.64
CA SER A 381 4.36 -6.28 -20.37
C SER A 381 3.16 -6.06 -19.46
N MET A 382 2.97 -6.93 -18.46
CA MET A 382 1.92 -6.77 -17.47
C MET A 382 2.13 -5.53 -16.59
N GLU A 383 3.36 -5.27 -16.12
CA GLU A 383 3.65 -4.06 -15.36
C GLU A 383 3.42 -2.79 -16.19
N LEU A 384 3.79 -2.78 -17.47
CA LEU A 384 3.48 -1.65 -18.36
C LEU A 384 1.98 -1.45 -18.55
N THR A 385 1.22 -2.54 -18.66
CA THR A 385 -0.25 -2.51 -18.69
C THR A 385 -0.82 -1.92 -17.40
N ILE A 386 -0.28 -2.33 -16.25
CA ILE A 386 -0.70 -1.83 -14.94
C ILE A 386 -0.37 -0.35 -14.80
N MET A 387 0.83 0.10 -15.18
CA MET A 387 1.22 1.51 -15.09
C MET A 387 0.44 2.42 -16.04
N LYS A 388 0.01 1.87 -17.19
CA LYS A 388 -0.90 2.56 -18.12
C LYS A 388 -2.30 2.74 -17.54
N VAL A 389 -2.79 1.76 -16.79
CA VAL A 389 -4.18 1.73 -16.30
C VAL A 389 -4.31 2.33 -14.91
N LEU A 390 -3.39 2.05 -14.00
CA LEU A 390 -3.40 2.54 -12.61
C LEU A 390 -2.42 3.71 -12.46
N THR A 391 -2.86 4.77 -11.78
CA THR A 391 -1.96 5.84 -11.35
C THR A 391 -1.19 5.40 -10.11
N LEU A 392 0.02 4.89 -10.31
CA LEU A 392 0.97 4.55 -9.27
C LEU A 392 1.88 5.74 -9.00
N SER A 393 2.08 6.09 -7.74
CA SER A 393 2.86 7.27 -7.32
C SER A 393 3.97 6.90 -6.34
N SER A 394 4.84 7.87 -6.04
CA SER A 394 5.85 7.80 -4.99
C SER A 394 6.11 9.18 -4.39
N VAL A 395 6.68 9.23 -3.17
CA VAL A 395 6.99 10.50 -2.45
C VAL A 395 7.93 11.43 -3.24
N GLY A 396 8.77 10.90 -4.14
CA GLY A 396 9.67 11.73 -4.92
C GLY A 396 10.26 11.06 -6.15
N ALA A 397 10.76 11.88 -7.07
CA ALA A 397 11.20 11.45 -8.39
C ALA A 397 12.34 10.40 -8.39
N PRO A 398 13.36 10.47 -7.51
CA PRO A 398 14.37 9.41 -7.41
C PRO A 398 13.79 8.06 -6.99
N LEU A 399 12.87 8.06 -6.02
CA LEU A 399 12.23 6.85 -5.53
C LEU A 399 11.29 6.26 -6.58
N PHE A 400 10.51 7.11 -7.25
CA PHE A 400 9.68 6.75 -8.39
C PHE A 400 10.49 6.02 -9.47
N LEU A 401 11.57 6.63 -9.98
CA LEU A 401 12.40 6.01 -11.02
C LEU A 401 13.03 4.70 -10.55
N SER A 402 13.57 4.65 -9.33
CA SER A 402 14.17 3.42 -8.80
C SER A 402 13.16 2.28 -8.68
N SER A 403 11.93 2.59 -8.28
CA SER A 403 10.84 1.62 -8.11
C SER A 403 10.26 1.19 -9.43
N LEU A 404 10.13 2.11 -10.40
CA LEU A 404 9.75 1.85 -11.78
C LEU A 404 10.67 0.82 -12.41
N LEU A 405 11.98 1.10 -12.40
CA LEU A 405 12.99 0.20 -12.95
C LEU A 405 12.98 -1.15 -12.23
N SER A 406 12.83 -1.13 -10.90
CA SER A 406 12.81 -2.36 -10.12
C SER A 406 11.60 -3.25 -10.44
N SER A 407 10.44 -2.63 -10.66
CA SER A 407 9.20 -3.31 -10.99
C SER A 407 9.26 -3.90 -12.41
N PHE A 408 9.79 -3.12 -13.36
CA PHE A 408 9.93 -3.54 -14.75
C PHE A 408 10.99 -4.64 -14.94
N ASP A 409 12.20 -4.48 -14.39
CA ASP A 409 13.28 -5.46 -14.59
C ASP A 409 13.22 -6.64 -13.62
N GLY A 410 12.42 -6.56 -12.55
CA GLY A 410 12.39 -7.52 -11.44
C GLY A 410 13.64 -7.48 -10.53
N GLY A 411 14.68 -6.77 -10.95
CA GLY A 411 15.88 -6.46 -10.16
C GLY A 411 15.60 -5.40 -9.10
N ARG A 412 16.42 -5.32 -8.05
CA ARG A 412 16.39 -4.17 -7.14
C ARG A 412 17.29 -3.07 -7.69
N CYS A 413 16.75 -1.86 -7.79
CA CYS A 413 17.52 -0.68 -8.12
C CYS A 413 17.71 0.20 -6.87
N ASP A 414 18.92 0.70 -6.67
CA ASP A 414 19.24 1.50 -5.49
C ASP A 414 18.91 2.97 -5.73
N THR A 415 18.05 3.55 -4.91
CA THR A 415 17.63 4.96 -4.99
C THR A 415 18.81 5.93 -4.89
N GLN A 416 19.91 5.55 -4.22
CA GLN A 416 21.13 6.36 -4.15
C GLN A 416 21.76 6.65 -5.52
N LYS A 417 21.60 5.74 -6.50
CA LYS A 417 22.08 5.89 -7.88
C LYS A 417 21.34 6.97 -8.69
N PHE A 418 20.30 7.57 -8.10
CA PHE A 418 19.42 8.51 -8.79
C PHE A 418 19.31 9.84 -8.04
N LYS A 419 20.25 10.13 -7.14
CA LYS A 419 20.34 11.44 -6.49
C LYS A 419 20.63 12.56 -7.48
N GLU A 420 21.49 12.30 -8.46
CA GLU A 420 21.83 13.27 -9.50
C GLU A 420 20.82 13.24 -10.65
N LYS A 421 20.47 14.42 -11.17
CA LYS A 421 19.51 14.56 -12.28
C LYS A 421 20.03 13.94 -13.57
N SER A 422 21.33 14.06 -13.86
CA SER A 422 21.98 13.45 -15.03
C SER A 422 21.79 11.93 -15.07
N GLN A 423 22.00 11.26 -13.93
CA GLN A 423 21.81 9.81 -13.80
C GLN A 423 20.35 9.41 -14.03
N ARG A 424 19.39 10.20 -13.53
CA ARG A 424 17.95 9.98 -13.77
C ARG A 424 17.60 10.07 -15.25
N VAL A 425 18.12 11.07 -15.96
CA VAL A 425 17.89 11.24 -17.41
C VAL A 425 18.42 10.03 -18.18
N ILE A 426 19.66 9.59 -17.93
CA ILE A 426 20.27 8.44 -18.61
C ILE A 426 19.47 7.15 -18.37
N ALA A 427 19.06 6.92 -17.12
CA ALA A 427 18.30 5.73 -16.76
C ALA A 427 16.89 5.74 -17.35
N TRP A 428 16.24 6.90 -17.38
CA TRP A 428 14.95 7.09 -18.05
C TRP A 428 15.05 6.83 -19.55
N ASP A 429 16.03 7.41 -20.24
CA ASP A 429 16.23 7.21 -21.67
C ASP A 429 16.52 5.75 -22.01
N SER A 430 17.29 5.07 -21.14
CA SER A 430 17.56 3.63 -21.25
C SER A 430 16.28 2.80 -21.10
N PHE A 431 15.43 3.15 -20.13
CA PHE A 431 14.13 2.51 -19.90
C PHE A 431 13.17 2.71 -21.08
N VAL A 432 13.01 3.96 -21.58
CA VAL A 432 12.18 4.25 -22.75
C VAL A 432 12.66 3.44 -23.96
N SER A 433 13.97 3.37 -24.17
CA SER A 433 14.55 2.56 -25.25
C SER A 433 14.27 1.06 -25.06
N ALA A 434 14.31 0.55 -23.83
CA ALA A 434 14.02 -0.84 -23.52
C ALA A 434 12.56 -1.20 -23.81
N ILE A 435 11.59 -0.40 -23.35
CA ILE A 435 10.17 -0.67 -23.62
C ILE A 435 9.85 -0.57 -25.12
N THR A 436 10.54 0.30 -25.86
CA THR A 436 10.38 0.41 -27.31
C THR A 436 10.89 -0.82 -28.06
N ARG A 437 11.98 -1.43 -27.62
CA ARG A 437 12.42 -2.74 -28.17
C ARG A 437 11.40 -3.84 -27.92
N GLU A 438 10.67 -3.76 -26.80
CA GLU A 438 9.57 -4.69 -26.47
C GLU A 438 8.28 -4.41 -27.25
N GLY A 439 8.25 -3.40 -28.13
CA GLY A 439 7.07 -3.08 -28.94
C GLY A 439 6.20 -1.96 -28.39
N TRP A 440 6.65 -1.22 -27.37
CA TRP A 440 5.89 -0.14 -26.74
C TRP A 440 6.35 1.27 -27.14
N ILE A 441 5.39 2.14 -27.49
CA ILE A 441 5.64 3.57 -27.72
C ILE A 441 5.06 4.36 -26.56
N LEU A 442 5.93 5.12 -25.89
CA LEU A 442 5.53 6.14 -24.93
C LEU A 442 5.59 7.50 -25.62
N PRO A 443 4.44 8.09 -26.03
CA PRO A 443 4.44 9.36 -26.75
C PRO A 443 4.84 10.51 -25.82
N GLY A 444 5.70 11.40 -26.30
CA GLY A 444 6.12 12.57 -25.53
C GLY A 444 5.16 13.74 -25.73
N SER A 445 4.64 14.30 -24.63
CA SER A 445 3.96 15.59 -24.72
C SER A 445 5.00 16.72 -24.82
N LEU A 446 4.77 17.67 -25.72
CA LEU A 446 5.67 18.82 -25.90
C LEU A 446 5.34 19.98 -24.93
N ILE A 447 4.49 19.75 -23.94
CA ILE A 447 3.66 20.78 -23.29
C ILE A 447 4.27 21.30 -21.96
N LYS A 448 5.60 21.38 -21.83
CA LYS A 448 6.19 22.17 -20.72
C LYS A 448 7.20 23.25 -21.14
N LYS A 449 7.92 23.08 -22.25
CA LYS A 449 8.90 24.10 -22.70
C LYS A 449 8.48 24.92 -23.90
N ARG A 450 7.59 24.41 -24.76
CA ARG A 450 7.21 25.12 -26.00
C ARG A 450 6.28 26.32 -25.78
N LEU A 451 5.56 26.33 -24.66
CA LEU A 451 4.53 27.33 -24.38
C LEU A 451 4.98 28.44 -23.42
N ARG A 452 6.12 28.28 -22.72
CA ARG A 452 6.58 29.26 -21.75
C ARG A 452 7.55 30.33 -22.29
N ASP A 453 8.48 30.03 -23.19
CA ASP A 453 9.47 31.05 -23.60
C ASP A 453 9.99 30.89 -25.04
N ASP A 454 9.26 31.44 -26.01
CA ASP A 454 9.69 31.51 -27.43
C ASP A 454 10.34 32.86 -27.79
N LYS A 455 11.14 33.42 -26.86
CA LYS A 455 12.00 34.58 -27.16
C LYS A 455 13.46 34.46 -26.68
N THR A 456 13.80 33.50 -25.82
CA THR A 456 15.13 33.48 -25.18
C THR A 456 15.87 32.13 -25.23
N SER A 457 15.24 31.01 -25.60
CA SER A 457 15.93 29.72 -25.65
C SER A 457 16.58 29.46 -27.02
N ASN A 458 17.77 30.00 -27.23
CA ASN A 458 18.65 29.69 -28.36
C ASN A 458 19.24 28.25 -28.32
N THR A 459 18.86 27.44 -27.34
CA THR A 459 19.19 26.03 -27.32
C THR A 459 18.28 25.30 -28.30
N LYS A 460 18.86 24.82 -29.40
CA LYS A 460 18.29 23.81 -30.31
C LYS A 460 17.88 22.56 -29.52
N GLU A 461 16.78 22.61 -28.77
CA GLU A 461 16.20 21.41 -28.18
C GLU A 461 15.65 20.59 -29.34
N GLN A 462 16.42 19.57 -29.72
CA GLN A 462 16.02 18.59 -30.71
C GLN A 462 14.68 17.99 -30.25
N SER A 463 13.72 18.05 -31.17
CA SER A 463 12.46 17.32 -31.11
C SER A 463 12.84 15.85 -31.13
N SER A 464 12.62 15.14 -30.03
CA SER A 464 12.88 13.70 -29.91
C SER A 464 11.53 12.99 -29.85
N TRP A 465 11.46 11.82 -30.47
CA TRP A 465 10.32 10.90 -30.33
C TRP A 465 10.17 10.36 -28.90
N LYS A 466 11.22 10.45 -28.07
CA LYS A 466 11.21 10.03 -26.66
C LYS A 466 10.63 11.10 -25.75
N VAL A 467 9.88 10.64 -24.76
CA VAL A 467 9.49 11.50 -23.63
C VAL A 467 10.72 11.83 -22.81
N LYS A 468 10.95 13.10 -22.52
CA LYS A 468 12.09 13.54 -21.71
C LYS A 468 11.77 13.40 -20.23
N TRP A 469 12.77 13.08 -19.43
CA TRP A 469 12.63 13.07 -17.98
C TRP A 469 12.31 14.47 -17.42
N ASP A 470 11.19 14.60 -16.70
CA ASP A 470 10.72 15.84 -16.06
C ASP A 470 10.42 15.65 -14.57
N GLU A 471 11.24 14.83 -13.89
CA GLU A 471 11.11 14.56 -12.45
C GLU A 471 9.74 14.01 -12.04
N TYR A 472 9.19 13.13 -12.88
CA TYR A 472 7.92 12.45 -12.65
C TYR A 472 7.88 11.73 -11.30
N THR A 473 6.71 11.77 -10.67
CA THR A 473 6.42 11.13 -9.38
C THR A 473 5.32 10.08 -9.47
N ASP A 474 4.72 9.93 -10.65
CA ASP A 474 3.58 9.07 -10.91
C ASP A 474 3.59 8.50 -12.34
N THR A 475 2.74 7.51 -12.57
CA THR A 475 2.62 6.80 -13.85
C THR A 475 1.64 7.43 -14.83
N GLU A 476 1.11 8.64 -14.60
CA GLU A 476 0.16 9.27 -15.54
C GLU A 476 0.78 9.49 -16.92
N ILE A 477 2.10 9.63 -16.98
CA ILE A 477 2.87 9.65 -18.22
C ILE A 477 2.62 8.43 -19.12
N PHE A 478 2.25 7.28 -18.56
CA PHE A 478 1.97 6.05 -19.29
C PHE A 478 0.51 5.94 -19.77
N ASN A 479 -0.37 6.90 -19.46
CA ASN A 479 -1.78 6.89 -19.88
C ASN A 479 -1.96 6.75 -21.40
N HIS A 480 -0.97 7.22 -22.17
CA HIS A 480 -0.97 7.20 -23.64
C HIS A 480 -0.02 6.14 -24.23
N LEU A 481 0.52 5.26 -23.39
CA LEU A 481 1.38 4.16 -23.81
C LEU A 481 0.64 3.26 -24.82
N GLN A 482 1.29 2.95 -25.94
CA GLN A 482 0.76 2.09 -26.98
C GLN A 482 1.64 0.87 -27.24
N TYR A 483 1.00 -0.27 -27.49
CA TYR A 483 1.67 -1.51 -27.86
C TYR A 483 1.40 -1.85 -29.32
N ASN A 484 2.45 -2.11 -30.10
CA ASN A 484 2.35 -2.46 -31.51
C ASN A 484 2.54 -3.96 -31.82
N GLY A 485 2.68 -4.81 -30.80
CA GLY A 485 2.80 -6.26 -31.00
C GLY A 485 1.49 -6.93 -31.39
N GLU A 486 1.44 -8.26 -31.33
CA GLU A 486 0.26 -9.04 -31.75
C GLU A 486 -0.96 -8.84 -30.84
N LYS A 487 -0.73 -8.63 -29.54
CA LYS A 487 -1.72 -8.54 -28.46
C LYS A 487 -2.15 -7.09 -28.16
N LYS A 488 -2.88 -6.46 -29.09
CA LYS A 488 -3.10 -4.99 -29.14
C LYS A 488 -4.22 -4.49 -28.24
N GLU A 489 -5.01 -5.37 -27.65
CA GLU A 489 -6.21 -5.05 -26.86
C GLU A 489 -5.89 -4.20 -25.63
N VAL A 490 -4.64 -4.21 -25.15
CA VAL A 490 -4.14 -3.29 -24.13
C VAL A 490 -4.27 -1.81 -24.53
N ASN A 491 -4.35 -1.51 -25.83
CA ASN A 491 -4.52 -0.15 -26.32
C ASN A 491 -5.91 0.43 -26.02
N ASP A 492 -6.91 -0.45 -25.90
CA ASP A 492 -8.31 -0.08 -25.71
C ASP A 492 -8.69 0.07 -24.23
N ILE A 493 -7.79 -0.28 -23.31
CA ILE A 493 -8.05 -0.19 -21.87
C ILE A 493 -7.80 1.25 -21.40
N PRO A 494 -8.85 1.97 -20.95
CA PRO A 494 -8.68 3.34 -20.47
C PRO A 494 -8.01 3.37 -19.09
N PRO A 495 -7.30 4.45 -18.74
CA PRO A 495 -6.77 4.64 -17.41
C PRO A 495 -7.90 4.75 -16.37
N LEU A 496 -7.70 4.12 -15.23
CA LEU A 496 -8.50 4.25 -14.02
C LEU A 496 -8.07 5.54 -13.31
N LYS A 497 -8.57 6.66 -13.82
CA LYS A 497 -8.29 7.99 -13.25
C LYS A 497 -8.84 8.08 -11.82
N LEU A 498 -7.93 8.33 -10.88
CA LEU A 498 -8.21 8.57 -9.46
C LEU A 498 -8.52 10.04 -9.17
N GLN A 499 -7.95 10.97 -9.94
CA GLN A 499 -8.08 12.40 -9.73
C GLN A 499 -8.93 13.06 -10.82
N CYS A 500 -9.79 14.03 -10.46
CA CYS A 500 -10.58 14.78 -11.44
C CYS A 500 -9.86 15.94 -12.13
N LYS A 501 -8.65 16.28 -11.69
CA LYS A 501 -7.81 17.27 -12.40
C LYS A 501 -7.65 16.88 -13.87
N ASP A 502 -7.58 15.58 -14.12
CA ASP A 502 -7.55 14.94 -15.42
C ASP A 502 -8.77 15.14 -16.31
N PHE A 503 -9.87 15.62 -15.75
CA PHE A 503 -11.11 15.92 -16.46
C PHE A 503 -11.37 17.44 -16.57
N GLU A 504 -10.49 18.30 -16.03
CA GLU A 504 -10.71 19.76 -15.88
C GLU A 504 -11.97 20.09 -15.06
N ILE A 505 -12.30 19.26 -14.07
CA ILE A 505 -13.54 19.41 -13.30
C ILE A 505 -13.23 19.91 -11.90
N GLU A 506 -13.79 21.07 -11.56
CA GLU A 506 -13.73 21.63 -10.21
C GLU A 506 -14.78 21.02 -9.27
N GLU A 507 -15.93 20.60 -9.81
CA GLU A 507 -17.07 20.11 -9.04
C GLU A 507 -17.70 18.84 -9.63
N VAL A 508 -18.07 17.89 -8.78
CA VAL A 508 -18.67 16.61 -9.16
C VAL A 508 -20.04 16.43 -8.54
N LEU A 509 -20.96 15.79 -9.25
CA LEU A 509 -22.25 15.41 -8.71
C LEU A 509 -22.11 14.11 -7.91
N ALA A 510 -22.66 14.05 -6.70
CA ALA A 510 -22.62 12.88 -5.82
C ALA A 510 -23.99 12.60 -5.19
N ASP A 511 -24.35 11.33 -5.09
CA ASP A 511 -25.51 10.84 -4.34
C ASP A 511 -25.08 10.61 -2.88
N PHE A 512 -25.77 11.25 -1.94
CA PHE A 512 -25.51 11.13 -0.51
C PHE A 512 -26.48 10.13 0.15
N ARG A 513 -26.13 9.66 1.35
CA ARG A 513 -26.93 8.67 2.10
C ARG A 513 -28.27 9.19 2.61
N ASP A 514 -28.51 10.49 2.55
CA ASP A 514 -29.84 11.07 2.75
C ASP A 514 -30.79 10.87 1.55
N GLY A 515 -30.30 10.25 0.47
CA GLY A 515 -31.04 10.00 -0.76
C GLY A 515 -31.06 11.19 -1.72
N LYS A 516 -30.34 12.27 -1.44
CA LYS A 516 -30.27 13.47 -2.28
C LYS A 516 -28.98 13.52 -3.07
N LYS A 517 -28.97 14.38 -4.09
CA LYS A 517 -27.81 14.65 -4.93
C LYS A 517 -27.26 16.03 -4.62
N TYR A 518 -25.94 16.12 -4.54
CA TYR A 518 -25.24 17.36 -4.29
C TYR A 518 -24.06 17.51 -5.23
N VAL A 519 -23.79 18.75 -5.62
CA VAL A 519 -22.57 19.15 -6.32
C VAL A 519 -21.52 19.45 -5.25
N VAL A 520 -20.37 18.79 -5.36
CA VAL A 520 -19.29 18.80 -4.37
C VAL A 520 -18.01 19.27 -5.04
N ALA A 521 -17.30 20.20 -4.40
CA ALA A 521 -15.97 20.57 -4.86
C ALA A 521 -15.05 19.36 -4.82
N PHE A 522 -14.33 19.08 -5.91
CA PHE A 522 -13.54 17.86 -6.02
C PHE A 522 -12.45 17.74 -4.94
N LYS A 523 -11.81 18.87 -4.59
CA LYS A 523 -10.81 18.94 -3.52
C LYS A 523 -11.33 18.47 -2.15
N ASP A 524 -12.64 18.53 -1.96
CA ASP A 524 -13.33 18.22 -0.71
C ASP A 524 -13.86 16.77 -0.72
N LEU A 525 -13.95 16.13 -1.90
CA LEU A 525 -14.51 14.80 -2.07
C LEU A 525 -13.81 13.75 -1.20
N GLU A 526 -12.47 13.72 -1.24
CA GLU A 526 -11.69 12.77 -0.43
C GLU A 526 -11.91 12.99 1.07
N GLY A 527 -11.93 14.25 1.52
CA GLY A 527 -12.20 14.61 2.92
C GLY A 527 -13.59 14.17 3.38
N ILE A 528 -14.60 14.38 2.54
CA ILE A 528 -15.98 13.95 2.81
C ILE A 528 -16.06 12.42 2.82
N THR A 529 -15.51 11.73 1.81
CA THR A 529 -15.53 10.26 1.73
C THR A 529 -14.84 9.61 2.92
N LEU A 530 -13.71 10.17 3.39
CA LEU A 530 -12.99 9.70 4.58
C LEU A 530 -13.62 10.13 5.90
N ALA A 531 -14.72 10.91 5.88
CA ALA A 531 -15.27 11.59 7.05
C ALA A 531 -14.16 12.30 7.86
N SER A 532 -13.32 13.05 7.16
CA SER A 532 -12.29 13.88 7.75
C SER A 532 -12.93 15.08 8.46
N PRO A 533 -12.51 15.44 9.69
CA PRO A 533 -13.17 16.48 10.46
C PRO A 533 -13.09 17.84 9.77
N GLY A 534 -14.21 18.55 9.67
CA GLY A 534 -14.27 19.83 8.96
C GLY A 534 -15.66 20.19 8.46
N THR A 535 -15.76 21.37 7.85
CA THR A 535 -16.97 21.85 7.18
C THR A 535 -16.72 21.92 5.68
N TYR A 536 -17.59 21.28 4.91
CA TYR A 536 -17.53 21.21 3.46
C TYR A 536 -18.77 21.86 2.86
N GLN A 537 -18.61 22.51 1.71
CA GLN A 537 -19.70 23.18 1.00
C GLN A 537 -20.30 22.25 -0.04
N LEU A 538 -21.60 22.02 0.04
CA LEU A 538 -22.40 21.30 -0.95
C LEU A 538 -23.28 22.29 -1.70
N SER A 539 -23.51 22.09 -3.00
CA SER A 539 -24.50 22.87 -3.75
C SER A 539 -25.61 21.96 -4.28
N ASP A 540 -26.86 22.37 -4.15
CA ASP A 540 -27.99 21.66 -4.74
C ASP A 540 -27.94 21.79 -6.27
N PRO A 541 -28.00 20.69 -7.04
CA PRO A 541 -27.86 20.73 -8.49
C PRO A 541 -29.02 21.45 -9.20
N GLU A 542 -30.21 21.50 -8.59
CA GLU A 542 -31.39 22.12 -9.19
C GLU A 542 -31.53 23.58 -8.79
N SER A 543 -31.35 23.90 -7.50
CA SER A 543 -31.55 25.26 -6.98
C SER A 543 -30.26 26.10 -6.92
N GLY A 544 -29.08 25.47 -6.97
CA GLY A 544 -27.80 26.12 -6.72
C GLY A 544 -27.59 26.59 -5.28
N GLU A 545 -28.51 26.25 -4.36
CA GLU A 545 -28.43 26.60 -2.95
C GLU A 545 -27.25 25.89 -2.30
N LYS A 546 -26.44 26.63 -1.54
CA LYS A 546 -25.31 26.08 -0.80
C LYS A 546 -25.73 25.58 0.58
N LYS A 547 -25.22 24.42 0.97
CA LYS A 547 -25.46 23.77 2.26
C LYS A 547 -24.13 23.35 2.89
N ASP A 548 -24.06 23.49 4.20
CA ASP A 548 -22.92 23.00 4.97
C ASP A 548 -23.09 21.49 5.24
N LEU A 549 -22.05 20.72 4.90
CA LEU A 549 -21.81 19.40 5.45
C LEU A 549 -20.75 19.52 6.55
N ARG A 550 -21.07 19.07 7.75
CA ARG A 550 -20.18 19.13 8.92
C ARG A 550 -19.81 17.74 9.38
N VAL A 551 -18.51 17.52 9.56
CA VAL A 551 -17.97 16.31 10.16
C VAL A 551 -17.37 16.66 11.51
N ASP A 552 -18.08 16.26 12.57
CA ASP A 552 -17.67 16.48 13.94
C ASP A 552 -16.98 15.25 14.51
N THR A 553 -15.89 15.45 15.26
CA THR A 553 -15.17 14.37 15.95
C THR A 553 -15.46 14.37 17.44
N GLU A 554 -15.91 13.23 17.95
CA GLU A 554 -16.07 12.98 19.38
C GLU A 554 -15.10 11.87 19.81
N ASP A 555 -14.22 12.18 20.78
CA ASP A 555 -13.36 11.15 21.38
C ASP A 555 -14.22 10.19 22.23
N GLN A 556 -14.09 8.90 21.95
CA GLN A 556 -14.86 7.85 22.61
C GLN A 556 -13.98 7.09 23.61
N PHE A 557 -14.53 6.85 24.81
CA PHE A 557 -13.87 6.10 25.88
C PHE A 557 -12.47 6.62 26.22
N PHE A 558 -12.25 7.94 26.16
CA PHE A 558 -11.00 8.57 26.60
C PHE A 558 -10.67 8.21 28.05
N GLU A 559 -11.69 7.98 28.86
CA GLU A 559 -11.62 7.59 30.26
C GLU A 559 -10.87 6.26 30.46
N LEU A 560 -10.90 5.33 29.49
CA LEU A 560 -10.15 4.06 29.59
C LEU A 560 -8.64 4.32 29.73
N LYS A 561 -8.12 5.29 29.00
CA LYS A 561 -6.71 5.67 29.04
C LYS A 561 -6.36 6.27 30.41
N ASP A 562 -7.24 7.10 30.96
CA ASP A 562 -7.06 7.72 32.27
C ASP A 562 -7.16 6.72 33.41
N LEU A 563 -8.02 5.71 33.28
CA LEU A 563 -8.13 4.62 34.25
C LEU A 563 -6.89 3.73 34.24
N TRP A 564 -6.38 3.37 33.05
CA TRP A 564 -5.10 2.67 32.93
C TRP A 564 -3.96 3.45 33.58
N ASN A 565 -3.89 4.76 33.37
CA ASN A 565 -2.90 5.62 34.00
C ASN A 565 -3.07 5.69 35.53
N SER A 566 -4.31 5.74 36.01
CA SER A 566 -4.63 5.74 37.44
C SER A 566 -4.20 4.44 38.12
N ILE A 567 -4.52 3.30 37.51
CA ILE A 567 -4.10 1.97 37.97
C ILE A 567 -2.57 1.85 37.97
N ARG A 568 -1.89 2.36 36.94
CA ARG A 568 -0.42 2.36 36.88
C ARG A 568 0.19 3.18 38.01
N LYS A 569 -0.30 4.41 38.25
CA LYS A 569 0.14 5.26 39.37
C LYS A 569 -0.05 4.56 40.71
N LEU A 570 -1.21 3.95 40.90
CA LEU A 570 -1.57 3.21 42.12
C LEU A 570 -0.64 2.02 42.36
N CYS A 571 -0.30 1.26 41.32
CA CYS A 571 0.65 0.16 41.44
C CYS A 571 2.08 0.61 41.75
N VAL A 572 2.51 1.75 41.21
CA VAL A 572 3.79 2.37 41.56
C VAL A 572 3.80 2.74 43.04
N SER A 573 2.79 3.49 43.52
CA SER A 573 2.66 3.91 44.92
C SER A 573 2.66 2.73 45.89
N VAL A 574 1.89 1.67 45.60
CA VAL A 574 1.87 0.45 46.42
C VAL A 574 3.25 -0.23 46.45
N SER A 575 3.99 -0.17 45.34
CA SER A 575 5.30 -0.81 45.25
C SER A 575 6.43 -0.02 45.92
N GLU A 576 6.31 1.30 46.00
CA GLU A 576 7.28 2.18 46.67
C GLU A 576 7.20 2.05 48.20
N HIS A 577 6.00 1.80 48.72
CA HIS A 577 5.75 1.65 50.16
C HIS A 577 5.85 0.19 50.66
N ALA A 578 6.18 -0.77 49.79
CA ALA A 578 6.44 -2.15 50.20
C ALA A 578 7.78 -2.22 50.97
N PRO A 579 7.82 -2.81 52.19
CA PRO A 579 9.02 -2.78 53.03
C PRO A 579 10.21 -3.51 52.37
N ARG A 580 11.35 -2.82 52.25
CA ARG A 580 12.61 -3.36 51.70
C ARG A 580 13.46 -3.95 52.85
N GLY A 581 13.40 -5.26 53.09
CA GLY A 581 14.18 -5.95 54.13
C GLY A 581 13.77 -7.42 54.34
N GLU A 582 14.34 -8.13 55.32
CA GLU A 582 14.10 -9.57 55.61
C GLU A 582 12.61 -9.97 55.75
N MET A 583 11.71 -9.02 56.00
CA MET A 583 10.25 -9.18 55.91
C MET A 583 9.72 -9.52 54.50
N GLN A 584 10.54 -9.42 53.43
CA GLN A 584 10.17 -9.86 52.07
C GLN A 584 9.90 -11.37 51.98
N ARG A 585 10.48 -12.18 52.89
CA ARG A 585 10.31 -13.64 52.88
C ARG A 585 8.95 -14.10 53.43
N SER A 586 8.29 -13.32 54.30
CA SER A 586 6.93 -13.63 54.79
C SER A 586 5.83 -13.12 53.86
N TRP A 587 6.17 -12.11 53.03
CA TRP A 587 5.33 -11.61 51.95
C TRP A 587 5.45 -12.51 50.70
N LYS A 588 4.74 -13.65 50.69
CA LYS A 588 4.32 -14.34 49.44
C LYS A 588 3.53 -13.42 48.48
N VAL A 589 3.22 -12.20 48.93
CA VAL A 589 2.74 -11.03 48.19
C VAL A 589 3.65 -10.65 47.02
N GLY A 590 4.95 -10.92 47.13
CA GLY A 590 5.90 -10.75 46.04
C GLY A 590 5.37 -11.33 44.74
N ASN A 591 4.76 -12.52 44.71
CA ASN A 591 4.31 -13.12 43.46
C ASN A 591 3.03 -12.50 42.87
N ALA A 592 2.14 -11.91 43.67
CA ALA A 592 0.90 -11.29 43.19
C ALA A 592 1.15 -9.83 42.75
N LEU A 593 1.81 -9.03 43.59
CA LEU A 593 2.23 -7.68 43.24
C LEU A 593 3.32 -7.67 42.16
N THR A 594 4.15 -8.70 42.06
CA THR A 594 5.10 -8.88 40.93
C THR A 594 4.43 -9.52 39.72
N ARG A 595 3.30 -10.24 39.82
CA ARG A 595 2.47 -10.60 38.64
C ARG A 595 1.75 -9.37 38.09
N VAL A 596 1.17 -8.55 38.96
CA VAL A 596 0.50 -7.30 38.61
C VAL A 596 1.53 -6.25 38.16
N LYS A 597 2.70 -6.13 38.82
CA LYS A 597 3.84 -5.36 38.29
C LYS A 597 4.35 -5.95 36.99
N ARG A 598 4.45 -7.27 36.78
CA ARG A 598 4.88 -7.82 35.48
C ARG A 598 3.85 -7.57 34.38
N SER A 599 2.55 -7.60 34.70
CA SER A 599 1.49 -7.26 33.75
C SER A 599 1.34 -5.75 33.50
N MET A 600 1.86 -4.89 34.39
CA MET A 600 1.75 -3.41 34.28
C MET A 600 3.06 -2.64 34.02
N LEU A 601 4.21 -3.20 34.41
CA LEU A 601 5.57 -2.72 34.15
C LEU A 601 6.20 -3.38 32.93
N ASP A 602 5.37 -3.97 32.08
CA ASP A 602 5.49 -3.77 30.64
C ASP A 602 5.29 -2.27 30.28
N GLY A 603 5.99 -1.39 31.01
CA GLY A 603 6.15 0.05 30.84
C GLY A 603 7.60 0.52 30.99
N LYS A 604 8.34 0.09 32.03
CA LYS A 604 9.69 0.62 32.35
C LYS A 604 10.55 -0.34 33.19
N ALA A 605 11.10 -1.36 32.54
CA ALA A 605 12.40 -1.96 32.88
C ALA A 605 13.00 -2.61 31.62
N ARG A 606 13.41 -1.76 30.67
CA ARG A 606 14.15 -2.10 29.44
C ARG A 606 15.20 -1.00 29.22
N PRO A 607 16.45 -1.30 28.85
CA PRO A 607 17.28 -0.30 28.20
C PRO A 607 16.79 -0.07 26.77
N ALA A 608 17.15 1.09 26.22
CA ALA A 608 16.68 1.66 24.97
C ALA A 608 16.43 0.64 23.83
N ARG A 609 15.18 0.17 23.71
CA ARG A 609 14.46 -0.15 22.46
C ARG A 609 13.05 -0.68 22.78
N ALA A 610 12.07 0.03 22.22
CA ALA A 610 10.62 -0.17 22.24
C ALA A 610 9.92 -0.09 23.61
N PRO A 611 8.88 0.76 23.74
CA PRO A 611 8.01 0.75 24.90
C PRO A 611 7.39 -0.64 24.99
N PRO A 612 7.43 -1.26 26.18
CA PRO A 612 6.74 -2.51 26.42
C PRO A 612 5.22 -2.35 26.27
N THR A 613 4.63 -3.47 25.90
CA THR A 613 3.28 -3.63 25.40
C THR A 613 2.29 -3.60 26.54
N CYS A 614 1.76 -2.41 26.85
CA CYS A 614 0.30 -2.37 26.88
C CYS A 614 -0.13 -2.89 25.52
N SER A 615 -0.97 -3.92 25.51
CA SER A 615 -1.82 -4.22 24.37
C SER A 615 -2.28 -2.91 23.71
N ARG A 616 -2.44 -2.89 22.38
CA ARG A 616 -2.98 -1.76 21.61
C ARG A 616 -4.45 -1.42 21.95
N ILE A 617 -4.85 -1.75 23.17
CA ILE A 617 -6.11 -1.74 23.92
C ILE A 617 -6.26 -0.38 24.66
N ALA A 618 -5.66 0.69 24.13
CA ALA A 618 -5.90 2.07 24.60
C ALA A 618 -5.48 3.10 23.52
N GLY A 619 -5.65 2.76 22.24
CA GLY A 619 -5.52 3.73 21.17
C GLY A 619 -6.57 4.84 21.31
N ARG A 620 -6.29 6.03 20.77
CA ARG A 620 -7.32 7.08 20.71
C ARG A 620 -8.47 6.56 19.85
N ARG A 621 -9.66 6.49 20.42
CA ARG A 621 -10.87 6.09 19.71
C ARG A 621 -11.71 7.32 19.44
N ALA A 622 -12.20 7.45 18.22
CA ALA A 622 -13.00 8.59 17.80
C ALA A 622 -14.25 8.13 17.04
N LYS A 623 -15.35 8.86 17.23
CA LYS A 623 -16.58 8.79 16.45
C LYS A 623 -16.66 10.07 15.63
N ASN A 624 -16.57 9.96 14.31
CA ASN A 624 -16.82 11.08 13.42
C ASN A 624 -18.25 10.99 12.90
N THR A 625 -19.03 12.03 13.18
CA THR A 625 -20.45 12.11 12.80
C THR A 625 -20.58 13.12 11.67
N THR A 626 -21.10 12.67 10.53
CA THR A 626 -21.32 13.53 9.36
C THR A 626 -22.76 13.98 9.30
N THR A 627 -22.97 15.30 9.25
CA THR A 627 -24.28 15.94 9.23
C THR A 627 -24.41 16.90 8.06
N ILE A 628 -25.61 17.01 7.50
CA ILE A 628 -25.96 17.96 6.43
C ILE A 628 -27.06 18.90 6.91
N GLU A 629 -26.93 20.19 6.64
CA GLU A 629 -27.99 21.17 6.88
C GLU A 629 -29.16 20.98 5.91
N THR A 630 -30.37 20.75 6.44
CA THR A 630 -31.56 20.34 5.67
C THR A 630 -32.57 21.46 5.44
N SER A 631 -32.48 22.57 6.18
CA SER A 631 -33.44 23.69 6.11
C SER A 631 -32.80 25.02 6.48
N ALA A 632 -33.40 26.13 6.01
CA ALA A 632 -33.03 27.50 6.39
C ALA A 632 -33.17 27.81 7.90
N SER A 633 -33.71 26.87 8.68
CA SER A 633 -33.81 26.93 10.14
C SER A 633 -32.60 26.32 10.87
N GLY A 634 -31.59 25.82 10.16
CA GLY A 634 -30.38 25.24 10.74
C GLY A 634 -30.52 23.80 11.22
N GLN A 635 -31.58 23.07 10.82
CA GLN A 635 -31.72 21.66 11.21
C GLN A 635 -30.69 20.81 10.47
N CYS A 636 -29.85 20.11 11.24
CA CYS A 636 -28.84 19.20 10.72
C CYS A 636 -29.38 17.76 10.75
N GLN A 637 -29.28 17.05 9.63
CA GLN A 637 -29.56 15.62 9.53
C GLN A 637 -28.25 14.85 9.58
N GLU A 638 -28.16 13.84 10.44
CA GLU A 638 -27.03 12.93 10.47
C GLU A 638 -27.15 11.89 9.36
N ILE A 639 -26.10 11.78 8.53
CA ILE A 639 -26.11 10.93 7.34
C ILE A 639 -25.12 9.77 7.41
N ALA A 640 -24.04 9.87 8.20
CA ALA A 640 -23.06 8.82 8.35
C ALA A 640 -22.30 8.91 9.68
N VAL A 641 -21.82 7.77 10.18
CA VAL A 641 -21.00 7.66 11.39
C VAL A 641 -19.80 6.76 11.13
N CYS A 642 -18.60 7.34 11.25
CA CYS A 642 -17.34 6.61 11.13
C CYS A 642 -16.70 6.42 12.49
N TRP A 643 -16.08 5.25 12.70
CA TRP A 643 -15.34 4.96 13.92
C TRP A 643 -13.86 4.85 13.58
N PHE A 644 -13.01 5.35 14.47
CA PHE A 644 -11.56 5.36 14.28
C PHE A 644 -10.83 4.85 15.51
N LEU A 645 -9.71 4.14 15.30
CA LEU A 645 -8.73 3.74 16.30
C LEU A 645 -7.34 4.16 15.84
N GLU A 646 -6.69 5.04 16.59
CA GLU A 646 -5.37 5.63 16.26
C GLU A 646 -5.33 6.28 14.87
N GLY A 647 -6.48 6.78 14.38
CA GLY A 647 -6.61 7.39 13.04
C GLY A 647 -6.99 6.42 11.93
N GLY A 648 -6.95 5.09 12.17
CA GLY A 648 -7.45 4.09 11.23
C GLY A 648 -8.96 3.91 11.39
N LYS A 649 -9.70 3.88 10.28
CA LYS A 649 -11.15 3.60 10.29
C LYS A 649 -11.40 2.15 10.72
N ILE A 650 -12.35 1.93 11.61
CA ILE A 650 -12.79 0.62 12.10
C ILE A 650 -14.31 0.51 12.06
N THR A 651 -14.84 -0.69 12.14
CA THR A 651 -16.28 -0.91 12.30
C THR A 651 -16.72 -0.62 13.74
N LYS A 652 -18.02 -0.34 13.91
CA LYS A 652 -18.62 -0.22 15.25
C LYS A 652 -18.47 -1.50 16.07
N ALA A 653 -18.58 -2.66 15.43
CA ALA A 653 -18.40 -3.95 16.09
C ALA A 653 -16.98 -4.11 16.64
N GLU A 654 -15.95 -3.84 15.83
CA GLU A 654 -14.55 -3.87 16.26
C GLU A 654 -14.27 -2.86 17.38
N MET A 655 -14.87 -1.67 17.30
CA MET A 655 -14.80 -0.64 18.34
C MET A 655 -15.36 -1.16 19.68
N LEU A 656 -16.55 -1.74 19.67
CA LEU A 656 -17.22 -2.26 20.86
C LEU A 656 -16.51 -3.50 21.43
N GLU A 657 -16.02 -4.39 20.57
CA GLU A 657 -15.25 -5.56 20.98
C GLU A 657 -13.94 -5.13 21.64
N GLY A 658 -13.21 -4.19 21.04
CA GLY A 658 -11.98 -3.63 21.63
C GLY A 658 -12.24 -3.04 23.01
N VAL A 659 -13.29 -2.21 23.16
CA VAL A 659 -13.68 -1.64 24.47
C VAL A 659 -14.03 -2.72 25.49
N LEU A 660 -14.73 -3.79 25.10
CA LEU A 660 -15.07 -4.90 25.99
C LEU A 660 -13.83 -5.62 26.50
N GLU A 661 -12.83 -5.81 25.66
CA GLU A 661 -11.56 -6.43 26.07
C GLU A 661 -10.74 -5.56 27.00
N ASP A 662 -10.62 -4.27 26.70
CA ASP A 662 -10.00 -3.29 27.60
C ASP A 662 -10.68 -3.36 28.97
N TRP A 663 -12.01 -3.38 28.98
CA TRP A 663 -12.82 -3.45 30.18
C TRP A 663 -12.58 -4.75 30.95
N ASN A 664 -12.63 -5.91 30.29
CA ASN A 664 -12.38 -7.21 30.91
C ASN A 664 -10.98 -7.28 31.53
N THR A 665 -9.98 -6.72 30.85
CA THR A 665 -8.59 -6.68 31.31
C THR A 665 -8.45 -5.77 32.52
N LEU A 666 -9.06 -4.58 32.49
CA LEU A 666 -9.09 -3.64 33.60
C LEU A 666 -9.84 -4.21 34.81
N ASP A 667 -11.03 -4.76 34.62
CA ASP A 667 -11.84 -5.37 35.67
C ASP A 667 -11.11 -6.53 36.36
N LYS A 668 -10.50 -7.43 35.58
CA LYS A 668 -9.66 -8.50 36.13
C LYS A 668 -8.53 -7.94 36.99
N THR A 669 -7.85 -6.91 36.49
CA THR A 669 -6.74 -6.25 37.19
C THR A 669 -7.19 -5.58 38.49
N VAL A 670 -8.33 -4.90 38.47
CA VAL A 670 -8.94 -4.27 39.65
C VAL A 670 -9.35 -5.34 40.67
N LYS A 671 -9.95 -6.46 40.24
CA LYS A 671 -10.29 -7.59 41.11
C LYS A 671 -9.05 -8.21 41.76
N GLU A 672 -7.96 -8.37 41.00
CA GLU A 672 -6.68 -8.83 41.54
C GLU A 672 -6.13 -7.87 42.60
N LEU A 673 -6.15 -6.55 42.34
CA LEU A 673 -5.72 -5.53 43.31
C LEU A 673 -6.62 -5.47 44.55
N LYS A 674 -7.95 -5.60 44.41
CA LYS A 674 -8.90 -5.70 45.53
C LYS A 674 -8.61 -6.94 46.37
N SER A 675 -8.39 -8.10 45.74
CA SER A 675 -8.03 -9.34 46.44
C SER A 675 -6.71 -9.20 47.22
N PHE A 676 -5.75 -8.47 46.63
CA PHE A 676 -4.48 -8.14 47.25
C PHE A 676 -4.66 -7.24 48.48
N SER A 677 -5.46 -6.17 48.38
CA SER A 677 -5.79 -5.27 49.50
C SER A 677 -6.41 -6.04 50.67
N VAL A 678 -7.43 -6.86 50.41
CA VAL A 678 -8.12 -7.66 51.43
C VAL A 678 -7.19 -8.68 52.09
N SER A 679 -6.39 -9.42 51.30
CA SER A 679 -5.40 -10.37 51.82
C SER A 679 -4.37 -9.67 52.72
N THR A 680 -3.91 -8.49 52.33
CA THR A 680 -2.89 -7.74 53.09
C THR A 680 -3.48 -7.18 54.37
N ARG A 681 -4.70 -6.61 54.34
CA ARG A 681 -5.40 -6.14 55.55
C ARG A 681 -5.61 -7.27 56.57
N ARG A 682 -5.95 -8.49 56.12
CA ARG A 682 -6.05 -9.67 57.00
C ARG A 682 -4.73 -10.02 57.67
N LYS A 683 -3.61 -9.95 56.94
CA LYS A 683 -2.27 -10.20 57.49
C LYS A 683 -1.84 -9.13 58.49
N VAL A 684 -2.11 -7.86 58.19
CA VAL A 684 -1.86 -6.74 59.12
C VAL A 684 -2.70 -6.91 60.39
N ALA A 685 -3.98 -7.29 60.26
CA ALA A 685 -4.86 -7.56 61.41
C ALA A 685 -4.38 -8.76 62.26
N GLN A 686 -3.93 -9.85 61.63
CA GLN A 686 -3.38 -11.02 62.34
C GLN A 686 -1.99 -10.76 62.95
N GLY A 687 -1.20 -9.83 62.37
CA GLY A 687 0.10 -9.42 62.89
C GLY A 687 0.04 -8.41 64.05
N LYS A 688 -1.11 -7.75 64.27
CA LYS A 688 -1.32 -6.78 65.36
C LYS A 688 -1.18 -7.38 66.77
N ASP A 689 -1.26 -8.70 66.92
CA ASP A 689 -1.04 -9.36 68.21
C ASP A 689 0.44 -9.43 68.63
N ARG A 690 1.40 -9.14 67.73
CA ARG A 690 2.84 -9.22 68.04
C ARG A 690 3.57 -7.88 68.16
N VAL A 691 3.05 -6.78 67.61
CA VAL A 691 3.70 -5.46 67.67
C VAL A 691 2.66 -4.35 67.83
N LYS A 692 2.19 -4.13 69.08
CA LYS A 692 1.38 -2.96 69.42
C LYS A 692 2.27 -1.71 69.40
N GLY A 693 2.05 -0.81 68.45
CA GLY A 693 2.57 0.56 68.49
C GLY A 693 3.55 0.99 67.39
N SER A 694 3.81 0.18 66.36
CA SER A 694 4.70 0.61 65.26
C SER A 694 4.00 1.61 64.32
N GLN A 695 4.59 2.80 64.12
CA GLN A 695 4.15 3.81 63.15
C GLN A 695 3.94 3.23 61.75
N ALA A 696 4.72 2.21 61.37
CA ALA A 696 4.61 1.52 60.09
C ALA A 696 3.26 0.82 59.87
N ALA A 697 2.63 0.27 60.91
CA ALA A 697 1.31 -0.38 60.78
C ALA A 697 0.20 0.64 60.52
N THR A 698 0.35 1.86 61.03
CA THR A 698 -0.58 2.97 60.81
C THR A 698 -0.44 3.53 59.39
N GLU A 699 0.78 3.66 58.88
CA GLU A 699 1.04 4.06 57.49
C GLU A 699 0.56 3.02 56.47
N GLU A 700 0.77 1.73 56.75
CA GLU A 700 0.30 0.62 55.92
C GLU A 700 -1.24 0.57 55.85
N THR A 701 -1.92 0.81 56.98
CA THR A 701 -3.39 0.90 57.00
C THR A 701 -3.88 2.09 56.18
N LYS A 702 -3.25 3.27 56.30
CA LYS A 702 -3.59 4.46 55.49
C LYS A 702 -3.41 4.21 53.98
N LEU A 703 -2.35 3.52 53.59
CA LEU A 703 -2.10 3.16 52.19
C LEU A 703 -3.15 2.19 51.65
N LEU A 704 -3.56 1.18 52.42
CA LEU A 704 -4.64 0.27 52.05
C LEU A 704 -5.99 0.99 51.95
N ASP A 705 -6.26 1.97 52.82
CA ASP A 705 -7.47 2.78 52.76
C ASP A 705 -7.47 3.76 51.57
N MET A 706 -6.31 4.25 51.14
CA MET A 706 -6.16 5.00 49.90
C MET A 706 -6.34 4.10 48.67
N LEU A 707 -5.73 2.91 48.69
CA LEU A 707 -5.85 1.89 47.65
C LEU A 707 -7.32 1.50 47.42
N ASP A 708 -8.05 1.18 48.49
CA ASP A 708 -9.47 0.82 48.40
C ASP A 708 -10.33 1.96 47.83
N ARG A 709 -10.07 3.21 48.25
CA ARG A 709 -10.79 4.39 47.75
C ARG A 709 -10.58 4.60 46.26
N GLU A 710 -9.33 4.52 45.79
CA GLU A 710 -9.01 4.66 44.37
C GLU A 710 -9.54 3.48 43.55
N LEU A 711 -9.44 2.25 44.05
CA LEU A 711 -10.02 1.07 43.38
C LEU A 711 -11.54 1.17 43.27
N GLU A 712 -12.23 1.75 44.25
CA GLU A 712 -13.67 1.97 44.18
C GLU A 712 -14.04 3.07 43.18
N ARG A 713 -13.27 4.16 43.14
CA ARG A 713 -13.40 5.19 42.09
C ARG A 713 -13.23 4.60 40.69
N ILE A 714 -12.19 3.80 40.48
CA ILE A 714 -11.92 3.10 39.21
C ILE A 714 -13.07 2.16 38.85
N ASN A 715 -13.61 1.42 39.83
CA ASN A 715 -14.73 0.50 39.63
C ASN A 715 -16.02 1.23 39.21
N GLN A 716 -16.31 2.39 39.80
CA GLN A 716 -17.45 3.22 39.41
C GLN A 716 -17.33 3.73 37.97
N GLU A 717 -16.14 4.18 37.57
CA GLU A 717 -15.89 4.60 36.18
C GLU A 717 -15.97 3.41 35.20
N LEU A 718 -15.47 2.22 35.57
CA LEU A 718 -15.65 0.99 34.79
C LEU A 718 -17.12 0.64 34.56
N LEU A 719 -18.00 0.87 35.53
CA LEU A 719 -19.44 0.67 35.39
C LEU A 719 -20.05 1.69 34.42
N LYS A 720 -19.72 2.97 34.55
CA LYS A 720 -20.19 4.03 33.64
C LYS A 720 -19.78 3.74 32.19
N MET A 721 -18.55 3.30 31.97
CA MET A 721 -18.07 2.95 30.64
C MET A 721 -18.78 1.73 30.05
N ASN A 722 -19.04 0.69 30.85
CA ASN A 722 -19.79 -0.46 30.36
C ASN A 722 -21.24 -0.08 30.02
N GLU A 723 -21.83 0.86 30.75
CA GLU A 723 -23.14 1.43 30.38
C GLU A 723 -23.07 2.24 29.10
N LYS A 724 -22.05 3.10 28.91
CA LYS A 724 -21.82 3.82 27.65
C LYS A 724 -21.64 2.84 26.47
N ARG A 725 -20.88 1.76 26.65
CA ARG A 725 -20.74 0.68 25.66
C ARG A 725 -22.07 0.03 25.34
N ARG A 726 -22.90 -0.25 26.35
CA ARG A 726 -24.23 -0.84 26.17
C ARG A 726 -25.17 0.10 25.40
N GLN A 727 -25.14 1.39 25.71
CA GLN A 727 -25.90 2.42 25.00
C GLN A 727 -25.47 2.50 23.53
N LEU A 728 -24.17 2.59 23.26
CA LEU A 728 -23.64 2.59 21.88
C LEU A 728 -23.99 1.31 21.12
N SER A 729 -24.01 0.16 21.78
CA SER A 729 -24.43 -1.11 21.17
C SER A 729 -25.91 -1.16 20.81
N GLN A 730 -26.75 -0.31 21.42
CA GLN A 730 -28.19 -0.21 21.13
C GLN A 730 -28.51 0.86 20.08
N GLU A 731 -27.59 1.76 19.78
CA GLU A 731 -27.75 2.70 18.66
C GLU A 731 -27.93 1.90 17.36
N PRO A 732 -28.82 2.32 16.44
CA PRO A 732 -28.93 1.68 15.14
C PRO A 732 -27.60 1.82 14.39
N ASP A 733 -27.26 0.79 13.60
CA ASP A 733 -26.13 0.89 12.70
C ASP A 733 -26.47 1.89 11.59
N LYS A 734 -25.63 2.91 11.47
CA LYS A 734 -25.67 3.89 10.40
C LYS A 734 -24.60 3.56 9.38
N ASP A 735 -24.79 4.07 8.17
CA ASP A 735 -23.76 3.98 7.14
C ASP A 735 -22.45 4.61 7.63
N ASP A 736 -21.33 3.97 7.30
CA ASP A 736 -19.99 4.44 7.61
C ASP A 736 -19.42 5.33 6.50
N GLU A 737 -20.24 5.77 5.55
CA GLU A 737 -19.85 6.61 4.43
C GLU A 737 -20.93 7.65 4.13
N PRO A 738 -20.60 8.95 4.05
CA PRO A 738 -21.61 9.97 3.73
C PRO A 738 -22.05 9.94 2.25
N ILE A 739 -21.18 9.49 1.34
CA ILE A 739 -21.43 9.47 -0.11
C ILE A 739 -21.76 8.04 -0.56
N ALA A 740 -22.94 7.85 -1.14
CA ALA A 740 -23.37 6.59 -1.72
C ALA A 740 -22.72 6.33 -3.09
N ARG A 741 -22.66 7.37 -3.95
CA ARG A 741 -22.15 7.27 -5.32
C ARG A 741 -21.61 8.62 -5.80
N VAL A 742 -20.54 8.59 -6.58
CA VAL A 742 -20.03 9.78 -7.29
C VAL A 742 -20.26 9.62 -8.79
N HIS A 743 -20.78 10.66 -9.43
CA HIS A 743 -21.03 10.71 -10.87
C HIS A 743 -19.86 11.41 -11.56
N PHE A 744 -18.84 10.62 -11.89
CA PHE A 744 -17.79 11.09 -12.80
C PHE A 744 -18.36 11.20 -14.21
N PRO A 745 -18.16 12.31 -14.93
CA PRO A 745 -18.56 12.35 -16.32
C PRO A 745 -17.77 11.30 -17.11
N ASN A 746 -18.45 10.64 -18.04
CA ASN A 746 -17.79 9.73 -18.94
C ASN A 746 -16.68 10.52 -19.66
N PRO A 747 -15.43 10.03 -19.68
CA PRO A 747 -14.40 10.65 -20.50
C PRO A 747 -14.92 10.63 -21.94
N VAL A 748 -15.32 11.80 -22.45
CA VAL A 748 -15.88 12.02 -23.79
C VAL A 748 -14.91 11.54 -24.89
N HIS A 749 -13.65 11.28 -24.52
CA HIS A 749 -12.52 11.00 -25.38
C HIS A 749 -12.18 9.51 -25.58
N TYR A 750 -12.98 8.57 -25.07
CA TYR A 750 -12.88 7.16 -25.41
C TYR A 750 -14.11 6.75 -26.22
N LYS A 751 -14.13 7.13 -27.50
CA LYS A 751 -15.11 6.58 -28.45
C LYS A 751 -14.84 5.08 -28.61
N GLN A 752 -15.92 4.31 -28.71
CA GLN A 752 -15.96 2.85 -28.53
C GLN A 752 -15.35 2.01 -29.67
N ASP A 753 -14.90 2.66 -30.75
CA ASP A 753 -14.21 2.05 -31.89
C ASP A 753 -13.11 3.01 -32.35
N MET A 754 -12.06 3.16 -31.54
CA MET A 754 -10.89 3.93 -31.95
C MET A 754 -10.28 3.25 -33.17
N PRO A 755 -10.17 3.92 -34.32
CA PRO A 755 -9.58 3.28 -35.49
C PRO A 755 -8.13 2.91 -35.16
N TRP A 756 -7.80 1.62 -35.27
CA TRP A 756 -6.42 1.17 -35.11
C TRP A 756 -5.75 1.10 -36.48
N LEU A 757 -4.71 1.91 -36.67
CA LEU A 757 -3.94 1.93 -37.91
C LEU A 757 -2.62 1.17 -37.72
N CYS A 758 -2.43 0.11 -38.50
CA CYS A 758 -1.24 -0.72 -38.41
C CYS A 758 0.01 0.05 -38.82
N PHE A 759 1.08 -0.11 -38.03
CA PHE A 759 2.39 0.43 -38.34
C PHE A 759 3.45 -0.60 -37.97
N ARG A 760 4.66 -0.45 -38.51
CA ARG A 760 5.84 -1.16 -38.01
C ARG A 760 6.80 -0.16 -37.40
N MET A 761 7.59 -0.62 -36.44
CA MET A 761 8.65 0.19 -35.89
C MET A 761 9.89 -0.64 -35.60
N ASN A 762 11.04 0.00 -35.66
CA ASN A 762 12.31 -0.58 -35.30
C ASN A 762 13.18 0.48 -34.63
N LEU A 763 13.82 0.10 -33.53
CA LEU A 763 14.76 0.97 -32.85
C LEU A 763 16.15 0.76 -33.45
N ASP A 764 16.89 1.84 -33.70
CA ASP A 764 18.27 1.70 -34.14
C ASP A 764 19.15 1.01 -33.07
N ARG A 765 20.33 0.53 -33.49
CA ARG A 765 21.22 -0.26 -32.61
C ARG A 765 21.69 0.52 -31.38
N GLU A 766 21.82 1.84 -31.50
CA GLU A 766 22.28 2.73 -30.43
C GLU A 766 21.12 3.22 -29.55
N GLY A 767 19.87 2.96 -29.94
CA GLY A 767 18.67 3.45 -29.27
C GLY A 767 18.42 4.95 -29.47
N ALA A 768 19.12 5.62 -30.39
CA ALA A 768 19.01 7.05 -30.62
C ALA A 768 17.76 7.41 -31.44
N GLY A 769 17.52 6.71 -32.55
CA GLY A 769 16.42 6.96 -33.49
C GLY A 769 15.40 5.82 -33.56
N LEU A 770 14.15 6.18 -33.89
CA LEU A 770 13.04 5.26 -34.09
C LEU A 770 12.63 5.25 -35.56
N GLU A 771 12.82 4.13 -36.25
CA GLU A 771 12.32 3.95 -37.62
C GLU A 771 10.87 3.48 -37.57
N VAL A 772 9.99 4.17 -38.31
CA VAL A 772 8.55 3.86 -38.34
C VAL A 772 8.06 3.76 -39.77
N TRP A 773 7.32 2.68 -40.06
CA TRP A 773 6.64 2.47 -41.32
C TRP A 773 5.14 2.62 -41.09
N ALA A 774 4.57 3.69 -41.64
CA ALA A 774 3.17 4.03 -41.50
C ALA A 774 2.74 4.95 -42.65
N ASP A 775 1.43 5.03 -42.87
CA ASP A 775 0.87 5.91 -43.88
C ASP A 775 1.13 7.39 -43.55
N LEU A 776 1.68 8.11 -44.53
CA LEU A 776 1.95 9.54 -44.43
C LEU A 776 0.86 10.35 -45.12
N TYR A 777 0.28 11.29 -44.39
CA TYR A 777 -0.74 12.20 -44.92
C TYR A 777 -0.30 13.66 -44.85
N LYS A 778 -0.90 14.50 -45.69
CA LYS A 778 -0.77 15.96 -45.61
C LYS A 778 -2.07 16.57 -45.11
N ILE A 779 -1.97 17.60 -44.30
CA ILE A 779 -3.13 18.37 -43.83
C ILE A 779 -3.51 19.40 -44.88
N CYS A 780 -4.73 19.29 -45.41
CA CYS A 780 -5.18 20.09 -46.54
C CYS A 780 -5.98 21.33 -46.13
N GLU A 781 -6.60 21.29 -44.96
CA GLU A 781 -7.44 22.37 -44.44
C GLU A 781 -7.01 22.76 -43.02
N PRO A 782 -7.27 24.01 -42.59
CA PRO A 782 -7.09 24.38 -41.20
C PRO A 782 -7.97 23.51 -40.28
N PRO A 783 -7.43 22.97 -39.18
CA PRO A 783 -8.19 22.14 -38.27
C PRO A 783 -9.34 22.93 -37.62
N ARG A 784 -10.49 22.27 -37.45
CA ARG A 784 -11.66 22.85 -36.79
C ARG A 784 -11.75 22.31 -35.37
N TRP A 785 -11.60 23.17 -34.38
CA TRP A 785 -11.68 22.78 -32.97
C TRP A 785 -13.08 23.05 -32.41
N ARG A 786 -13.66 22.07 -31.72
CA ARG A 786 -14.91 22.15 -30.94
C ARG A 786 -14.62 21.64 -29.53
N ALA A 787 -14.57 22.54 -28.56
CA ALA A 787 -14.02 22.24 -27.24
C ALA A 787 -12.64 21.54 -27.37
N SER A 788 -12.38 20.46 -26.66
CA SER A 788 -11.12 19.71 -26.71
C SER A 788 -10.94 18.80 -27.93
N MET A 789 -11.95 18.67 -28.80
CA MET A 789 -11.89 17.82 -29.99
C MET A 789 -11.63 18.65 -31.25
N GLY A 790 -10.65 18.22 -32.04
CA GLY A 790 -10.30 18.78 -33.34
C GLY A 790 -10.77 17.89 -34.48
N GLU A 791 -11.22 18.50 -35.57
CA GLU A 791 -11.53 17.84 -36.84
C GLU A 791 -10.47 18.26 -37.87
N VAL A 792 -9.79 17.29 -38.48
CA VAL A 792 -8.61 17.51 -39.33
C VAL A 792 -8.79 16.82 -40.68
N SER A 793 -8.82 17.60 -41.76
CA SER A 793 -8.88 17.08 -43.13
C SER A 793 -7.48 16.69 -43.62
N ILE A 794 -7.29 15.41 -43.92
CA ILE A 794 -6.03 14.83 -44.42
C ILE A 794 -6.16 14.34 -45.87
N GLN A 795 -5.06 14.28 -46.60
CA GLN A 795 -5.01 13.77 -47.96
C GLN A 795 -3.81 12.83 -48.18
N HIS A 796 -4.07 11.70 -48.85
CA HIS A 796 -3.07 10.74 -49.34
C HIS A 796 -3.50 10.21 -50.71
N LEU A 797 -2.59 10.22 -51.70
CA LEU A 797 -2.82 9.71 -53.06
C LEU A 797 -4.20 10.10 -53.65
N ASN A 798 -4.52 11.39 -53.57
CA ASN A 798 -5.79 12.02 -54.01
C ASN A 798 -7.05 11.72 -53.18
N LYS A 799 -7.06 10.73 -52.28
CA LYS A 799 -8.19 10.48 -51.37
C LYS A 799 -8.16 11.46 -50.19
N ARG A 800 -9.29 12.12 -49.90
CA ARG A 800 -9.46 12.96 -48.70
C ARG A 800 -10.16 12.18 -47.59
N ARG A 801 -9.69 12.38 -46.35
CA ARG A 801 -10.29 11.80 -45.15
C ARG A 801 -10.38 12.85 -44.06
N THR A 802 -11.29 12.65 -43.12
CA THR A 802 -11.43 13.50 -41.94
C THR A 802 -11.08 12.71 -40.68
N LEU A 803 -10.21 13.28 -39.86
CA LEU A 803 -9.83 12.74 -38.56
C LEU A 803 -10.51 13.52 -37.45
N GLY A 804 -11.03 12.81 -36.44
CA GLY A 804 -11.22 13.39 -35.12
C GLY A 804 -9.94 13.21 -34.31
N VAL A 805 -9.45 14.28 -33.68
CA VAL A 805 -8.24 14.26 -32.85
C VAL A 805 -8.46 14.98 -31.52
N VAL A 806 -7.73 14.60 -30.49
CA VAL A 806 -7.70 15.27 -29.18
C VAL A 806 -6.23 15.41 -28.74
N PRO A 807 -5.80 16.54 -28.16
CA PRO A 807 -4.49 16.65 -27.54
C PRO A 807 -4.26 15.57 -26.49
N LEU A 808 -3.03 15.07 -26.35
CA LEU A 808 -2.73 14.08 -25.30
C LEU A 808 -2.96 14.68 -23.91
N ASP A 809 -2.41 15.87 -23.66
CA ASP A 809 -2.66 16.66 -22.47
C ASP A 809 -3.66 17.78 -22.76
N PRO A 810 -4.45 18.24 -21.77
CA PRO A 810 -5.35 19.37 -21.97
C PRO A 810 -4.60 20.65 -22.39
N VAL A 811 -5.07 21.29 -23.46
CA VAL A 811 -4.47 22.51 -24.03
C VAL A 811 -5.48 23.66 -24.00
N PRO A 812 -5.10 24.85 -23.49
CA PRO A 812 -5.94 26.04 -23.52
C PRO A 812 -6.44 26.35 -24.93
N GLU A 813 -7.69 26.81 -25.04
CA GLU A 813 -8.34 27.06 -26.34
C GLU A 813 -7.53 28.00 -27.25
N SER A 814 -6.87 29.01 -26.67
CA SER A 814 -6.00 29.96 -27.38
C SER A 814 -4.79 29.31 -28.05
N GLN A 815 -4.38 28.13 -27.60
CA GLN A 815 -3.19 27.40 -28.05
C GLN A 815 -3.52 26.20 -28.94
N ARG A 816 -4.77 25.72 -28.97
CA ARG A 816 -5.19 24.54 -29.77
C ARG A 816 -4.87 24.65 -31.26
N LYS A 817 -4.92 25.86 -31.83
CA LYS A 817 -4.56 26.11 -33.23
C LYS A 817 -3.07 25.87 -33.55
N ARG A 818 -2.21 25.76 -32.53
CA ARG A 818 -0.77 25.47 -32.68
C ARG A 818 -0.44 23.98 -32.58
N GLU A 819 -1.38 23.18 -32.08
CA GLU A 819 -1.20 21.73 -31.93
C GLU A 819 -1.02 21.04 -33.28
N ILE A 820 -1.70 21.56 -34.31
CA ILE A 820 -1.67 21.05 -35.68
C ILE A 820 -2.05 22.17 -36.64
N THR A 821 -1.37 22.30 -37.77
CA THR A 821 -1.55 23.40 -38.73
C THR A 821 -1.70 22.93 -40.16
N LYS A 822 -2.30 23.78 -41.00
CA LYS A 822 -2.40 23.51 -42.45
C LYS A 822 -0.99 23.32 -43.02
N HIS A 823 -0.82 22.33 -43.90
CA HIS A 823 0.44 21.91 -44.51
C HIS A 823 1.41 21.14 -43.60
N ASP A 824 1.05 20.85 -42.35
CA ASP A 824 1.78 19.83 -41.61
C ASP A 824 1.61 18.47 -42.29
N LYS A 825 2.62 17.63 -42.10
CA LYS A 825 2.61 16.21 -42.44
C LYS A 825 2.15 15.45 -41.20
N VAL A 826 1.40 14.36 -41.35
CA VAL A 826 1.02 13.51 -40.22
C VAL A 826 1.28 12.04 -40.52
N LEU A 827 1.78 11.32 -39.53
CA LEU A 827 1.80 9.86 -39.52
C LEU A 827 0.71 9.34 -38.59
N LEU A 828 0.07 8.26 -38.99
CA LEU A 828 -0.94 7.60 -38.18
C LEU A 828 -0.36 6.32 -37.59
N LEU A 829 -0.18 6.28 -36.26
CA LEU A 829 0.45 5.19 -35.53
C LEU A 829 -0.54 4.61 -34.53
N GLY A 830 -1.23 3.53 -34.87
CA GLY A 830 -2.24 2.94 -34.01
C GLY A 830 -3.35 3.95 -33.73
N GLY A 831 -3.52 4.30 -32.45
CA GLY A 831 -4.44 5.35 -31.99
C GLY A 831 -3.83 6.75 -31.86
N LEU A 832 -2.63 7.00 -32.41
CA LEU A 832 -1.93 8.29 -32.36
C LEU A 832 -1.82 8.94 -33.74
N VAL A 833 -1.86 10.28 -33.76
CA VAL A 833 -1.52 11.13 -34.89
C VAL A 833 -0.23 11.86 -34.54
N VAL A 834 0.86 11.52 -35.24
CA VAL A 834 2.15 12.17 -35.08
C VAL A 834 2.25 13.32 -36.05
N VAL A 835 2.32 14.54 -35.54
CA VAL A 835 2.46 15.76 -36.35
C VAL A 835 3.91 16.00 -36.67
N ILE A 836 4.20 16.17 -37.95
CA ILE A 836 5.54 16.37 -38.52
C ILE A 836 5.57 17.71 -39.23
N ASN A 837 6.52 18.55 -38.85
CA ASN A 837 6.67 19.86 -39.49
C ASN A 837 7.33 19.76 -40.87
N ARG A 838 7.46 20.90 -41.56
CA ARG A 838 8.14 21.00 -42.86
C ARG A 838 9.61 20.57 -42.87
N LYS A 839 10.27 20.56 -41.70
CA LYS A 839 11.66 20.09 -41.53
C LYS A 839 11.74 18.60 -41.17
N GLU A 840 10.64 17.87 -41.30
CA GLU A 840 10.53 16.44 -41.04
C GLU A 840 10.85 16.06 -39.59
N ARG A 841 10.56 16.96 -38.65
CA ARG A 841 10.69 16.69 -37.22
C ARG A 841 9.34 16.45 -36.60
N VAL A 842 9.29 15.50 -35.68
CA VAL A 842 8.12 15.30 -34.81
C VAL A 842 7.91 16.57 -33.99
N VAL A 843 6.73 17.17 -34.14
CA VAL A 843 6.36 18.41 -33.45
C VAL A 843 5.10 18.30 -32.64
N ASN A 844 4.40 17.17 -32.67
CA ASN A 844 3.34 16.86 -31.72
C ASN A 844 2.87 15.41 -31.80
N TYR A 845 2.17 14.97 -30.76
CA TYR A 845 1.35 13.77 -30.76
C TYR A 845 -0.08 14.15 -30.37
N LEU A 846 -1.06 13.64 -31.10
CA LEU A 846 -2.47 13.76 -30.77
C LEU A 846 -3.08 12.36 -30.67
N LYS A 847 -4.13 12.22 -29.87
CA LYS A 847 -4.95 11.01 -29.82
C LYS A 847 -5.94 11.03 -30.99
N LEU A 848 -5.97 9.97 -31.79
CA LEU A 848 -6.99 9.75 -32.81
C LEU A 848 -8.31 9.35 -32.15
N THR A 849 -9.44 9.95 -32.50
CA THR A 849 -10.76 9.62 -31.93
C THR A 849 -11.80 9.14 -32.94
N SER A 850 -11.60 9.45 -34.21
CA SER A 850 -12.44 8.96 -35.31
C SER A 850 -11.69 9.09 -36.65
N LEU A 851 -12.06 8.26 -37.62
CA LEU A 851 -11.54 8.28 -38.98
C LEU A 851 -12.72 8.08 -39.93
N ASP A 852 -13.14 9.17 -40.57
CA ASP A 852 -14.22 9.13 -41.55
C ASP A 852 -13.62 9.22 -42.97
N ILE A 853 -14.03 8.28 -43.82
CA ILE A 853 -13.74 8.36 -45.26
C ILE A 853 -14.80 9.25 -45.87
N ILE A 854 -14.40 10.40 -46.39
CA ILE A 854 -15.29 11.18 -47.27
C ILE A 854 -15.48 10.31 -48.51
N LYS A 855 -16.70 9.83 -48.75
CA LYS A 855 -17.06 9.32 -50.08
C LYS A 855 -17.00 10.52 -51.01
N ASP A 856 -16.01 10.56 -51.89
CA ASP A 856 -16.00 11.56 -52.94
C ASP A 856 -17.30 11.37 -53.74
N ASP A 857 -18.12 12.42 -53.81
CA ASP A 857 -19.39 12.46 -54.55
C ASP A 857 -19.19 12.52 -56.08
N ASP A 858 -17.99 12.19 -56.58
CA ASP A 858 -17.65 12.29 -57.99
C ASP A 858 -17.24 10.94 -58.60
N GLU A 859 -18.04 10.59 -59.61
CA GLU A 859 -17.78 9.74 -60.77
C GLU A 859 -18.24 8.27 -60.75
N SER A 860 -19.43 8.09 -61.34
CA SER A 860 -19.59 7.35 -62.59
C SER A 860 -18.47 6.36 -62.94
N GLY A 861 -18.74 5.09 -62.65
CA GLY A 861 -18.36 3.97 -63.52
C GLY A 861 -16.86 3.76 -63.72
N ARG A 862 -16.20 3.12 -62.76
CA ARG A 862 -15.09 2.19 -63.06
C ARG A 862 -15.14 1.02 -62.09
N SER A 863 -15.09 -0.16 -62.69
CA SER A 863 -15.25 -1.48 -62.10
C SER A 863 -14.20 -1.77 -61.02
N GLU A 864 -14.69 -2.34 -59.93
CA GLU A 864 -13.94 -2.91 -58.82
C GLU A 864 -13.16 -4.16 -59.29
N ASP A 865 -11.85 -4.01 -59.40
CA ASP A 865 -10.87 -5.09 -59.26
C ASP A 865 -9.76 -4.51 -58.35
N GLU A 866 -10.01 -4.48 -57.04
CA GLU A 866 -8.98 -4.21 -56.04
C GLU A 866 -8.57 -5.54 -55.39
N SER A 867 -7.43 -6.06 -55.85
CA SER A 867 -6.71 -7.18 -55.23
C SER A 867 -6.10 -6.75 -53.88
N GLU A 868 -6.28 -7.59 -52.86
CA GLU A 868 -5.75 -7.49 -51.50
C GLU A 868 -4.20 -7.52 -51.43
N ASP A 869 -3.53 -6.46 -51.85
CA ASP A 869 -2.12 -6.20 -51.55
C ASP A 869 -1.99 -4.76 -51.01
N GLU A 870 -2.39 -4.56 -49.73
CA GLU A 870 -2.07 -3.35 -48.96
C GLU A 870 -0.55 -3.28 -48.72
N LYS A 871 0.18 -2.80 -49.74
CA LYS A 871 1.58 -2.44 -49.61
C LYS A 871 1.69 -1.18 -48.74
N LEU A 872 2.12 -1.37 -47.48
CA LEU A 872 2.65 -0.31 -46.62
C LEU A 872 3.61 0.59 -47.42
N ASN A 873 3.33 1.89 -47.46
CA ASN A 873 4.07 2.97 -48.13
C ASN A 873 4.10 4.17 -47.16
N PRO A 874 5.07 5.11 -47.14
CA PRO A 874 6.54 5.05 -47.28
C PRO A 874 7.26 4.84 -45.92
N MET A 875 8.58 4.57 -45.94
CA MET A 875 9.42 4.46 -44.73
C MET A 875 9.84 5.86 -44.22
N ILE A 876 9.57 6.19 -42.95
CA ILE A 876 10.02 7.44 -42.32
C ILE A 876 10.84 7.13 -41.06
N LYS A 877 12.08 7.62 -41.03
CA LYS A 877 12.91 7.57 -39.84
C LYS A 877 12.56 8.75 -38.93
N LEU A 878 12.00 8.48 -37.75
CA LEU A 878 11.79 9.49 -36.72
C LEU A 878 13.12 9.64 -35.95
N LEU A 879 13.75 10.81 -36.08
CA LEU A 879 15.01 11.15 -35.41
C LEU A 879 14.82 11.28 -33.90
#